data_AF-A0A450TZ08-F1
#
_entry.id   AF-A0A450TZ08-F1
#
_cell.length_a   1.000
_cell.length_b   1.000
_cell.length_c   1.000
_cell.angle_alpha   90.00
_cell.angle_beta   90.00
_cell.angle_gamma   90.00
#
_symmetry.space_group_name_H-M   'P 1'
#
loop_
_entity.id
_entity.type
_entity.pdbx_description
1 polymer ?
#
loop_
_entity_poly.entity_id
_entity_poly.type
_entity_poly.pdbx_seq_one_letter_code
_entity_poly.pdbx_strand_id
1 'polypeptide(L)'
;MDALEGLPWREHDTTHGIRIRPIEIIDFDSETEITLNGWDFGGQRVYRPTHQLFFSAHAVYLVVWKPREGPQAGFVREWISLVKHREPDAQILVVATHGGPGQRQPDIDRQGLLDLFGEETIRGFFHVESKPSENGQRRGIEKLKEAIASIVGGFRKDERKIPKHWCKLQEILKETGKPWLYLDEIYTLCRKHGMDDDKVHTFLSRTHHSGHLIYYEYDSQFKNMVVLKPDWLATAMSFVLDDEEIRRARGLARFSRLGELWNDPMRPEEERYDPALHPLFLRLMGRFDLSYRVAESALDPSTSLGDRSPSEVEGPLVKHSVHHGVPDDDPTSLIAQLVPDIRPEELLRAAWPPEPAAGDLEQIQVCRIVDDRGQSATAEGIFYQLIVRLHKFSLGRADSHQGIHWQRGLVLDDGYNGRAYLAHIGNDIRITVRASYPTYFLGLLIGEVKWLVENFWEGLKCEVTVPCLAPSGGSKPCPGLFAVEDLVENKKRGYPEYRCPFCKEWQDIDALLSNAPPVRALTTESPLDTLMAEFADMKRALVITHERMRGGFAQLDTNDKQLLNRIDGAQNELLQALTDEARDGPRLFSLEPVARSRLNPKGWAREKFRLTLWCEHSRLPLPVLYGDENKGVYRIELERKWFRKAAPFLKVLNGTLRLGLPVAAAGLELTLDEATYEAMEGQLDSGQEIIQASLKSKGGDNQIGDWLGDDAPERERGRASRSPISAHGSILREFHALLRKQDPACKFGGLVRVRNKRNEFLWVHPRFEEEY
;
A
#
# COMPACT_ATOMS: atom_id res chain seq x y z
N MET A 1 3.05 22.15 -26.55
CA MET A 1 4.37 21.62 -26.88
C MET A 1 4.93 22.20 -28.17
N ASP A 2 4.37 21.91 -29.36
CA ASP A 2 4.88 22.43 -30.65
C ASP A 2 5.10 23.96 -30.68
N ALA A 3 4.23 24.71 -30.00
CA ALA A 3 4.37 26.15 -29.86
C ALA A 3 5.66 26.59 -29.13
N LEU A 4 6.05 25.86 -28.09
CA LEU A 4 7.27 26.11 -27.31
C LEU A 4 8.53 25.72 -28.09
N GLU A 5 8.46 24.64 -28.88
CA GLU A 5 9.57 24.18 -29.74
C GLU A 5 9.75 25.04 -31.01
N GLY A 6 8.79 25.92 -31.33
CA GLY A 6 8.82 26.70 -32.58
C GLY A 6 8.44 25.89 -33.82
N LEU A 7 7.92 24.67 -33.66
CA LEU A 7 7.48 23.82 -34.77
C LEU A 7 6.25 24.41 -35.49
N PRO A 8 5.97 24.05 -36.75
CA PRO A 8 4.76 24.46 -37.47
C PRO A 8 3.49 24.04 -36.72
N TRP A 9 2.43 24.86 -36.82
CA TRP A 9 1.14 24.50 -36.23
C TRP A 9 0.49 23.36 -37.02
N ARG A 10 0.09 22.31 -36.31
CA ARG A 10 -0.73 21.21 -36.82
C ARG A 10 -1.77 20.81 -35.79
N GLU A 11 -2.87 20.26 -36.26
CA GLU A 11 -3.85 19.60 -35.39
C GLU A 11 -3.30 18.22 -34.99
N HIS A 12 -3.46 17.87 -33.73
CA HIS A 12 -3.00 16.61 -33.17
C HIS A 12 -4.19 15.82 -32.63
N ASP A 13 -4.14 14.50 -32.80
CA ASP A 13 -5.00 13.59 -32.06
C ASP A 13 -4.61 13.56 -30.56
N THR A 14 -5.44 12.91 -29.77
CA THR A 14 -5.19 12.78 -28.32
C THR A 14 -3.88 12.06 -28.02
N THR A 15 -3.11 12.60 -27.08
CA THR A 15 -1.91 11.94 -26.55
C THR A 15 -2.32 10.65 -25.84
N HIS A 16 -1.66 9.54 -26.19
CA HIS A 16 -1.81 8.24 -25.54
C HIS A 16 -0.64 8.09 -24.55
N GLY A 17 -0.94 7.87 -23.27
CA GLY A 17 0.09 7.81 -22.23
C GLY A 17 0.87 9.12 -22.08
N ILE A 18 2.16 9.10 -22.44
CA ILE A 18 3.10 10.21 -22.24
C ILE A 18 3.97 10.39 -23.48
N ARG A 19 4.26 11.65 -23.85
CA ARG A 19 5.31 11.99 -24.84
C ARG A 19 6.35 12.91 -24.23
N ILE A 20 7.62 12.56 -24.36
CA ILE A 20 8.74 13.40 -23.89
C ILE A 20 9.41 14.05 -25.10
N ARG A 21 9.63 15.37 -25.04
CA ARG A 21 10.33 16.13 -26.07
C ARG A 21 11.30 17.15 -25.46
N PRO A 22 12.51 17.33 -26.03
CA PRO A 22 13.39 18.38 -25.59
C PRO A 22 12.81 19.75 -25.94
N ILE A 23 12.85 20.68 -25.00
CA ILE A 23 12.50 22.09 -25.20
C ILE A 23 13.72 22.93 -24.87
N GLU A 24 14.22 23.65 -25.85
CA GLU A 24 15.30 24.62 -25.68
C GLU A 24 14.70 25.97 -25.26
N ILE A 25 15.21 26.49 -24.15
CA ILE A 25 14.90 27.83 -23.64
C ILE A 25 16.20 28.56 -23.31
N ILE A 26 16.19 29.88 -23.45
CA ILE A 26 17.32 30.73 -23.09
C ILE A 26 16.95 31.42 -21.77
N ASP A 27 17.83 31.30 -20.78
CA ASP A 27 17.74 32.12 -19.58
C ASP A 27 18.21 33.53 -19.91
N PHE A 28 17.28 34.49 -19.89
CA PHE A 28 17.53 35.87 -20.27
C PHE A 28 18.46 36.62 -19.29
N ASP A 29 18.53 36.19 -18.02
CA ASP A 29 19.39 36.84 -17.03
C ASP A 29 20.86 36.38 -17.14
N SER A 30 21.09 35.14 -17.58
CA SER A 30 22.42 34.55 -17.66
C SER A 30 22.91 34.31 -19.10
N GLU A 31 22.07 34.56 -20.10
CA GLU A 31 22.26 34.21 -21.52
C GLU A 31 22.65 32.73 -21.73
N THR A 32 22.28 31.84 -20.79
CA THR A 32 22.59 30.41 -20.91
C THR A 32 21.45 29.65 -21.57
N GLU A 33 21.81 28.78 -22.50
CA GLU A 33 20.88 27.82 -23.11
C GLU A 33 20.59 26.68 -22.12
N ILE A 34 19.32 26.39 -21.94
CA ILE A 34 18.82 25.34 -21.04
C ILE A 34 17.95 24.40 -21.86
N THR A 35 18.27 23.11 -21.82
CA THR A 35 17.45 22.05 -22.41
C THR A 35 16.55 21.45 -21.33
N LEU A 36 15.25 21.55 -21.51
CA LEU A 36 14.23 20.94 -20.65
C LEU A 36 13.69 19.66 -21.29
N ASN A 37 13.36 18.67 -20.46
CA ASN A 37 12.54 17.54 -20.90
C ASN A 37 11.07 17.93 -20.71
N GLY A 38 10.35 18.20 -21.79
CA GLY A 38 8.93 18.52 -21.76
C GLY A 38 8.07 17.26 -21.85
N TRP A 39 7.26 17.03 -20.82
CA TRP A 39 6.38 15.87 -20.69
C TRP A 39 4.95 16.26 -21.05
N ASP A 40 4.39 15.59 -22.04
CA ASP A 40 3.00 15.74 -22.48
C ASP A 40 2.19 14.54 -22.00
N PHE A 41 1.38 14.75 -20.97
CA PHE A 41 0.57 13.73 -20.32
C PHE A 41 -0.83 13.66 -20.95
N GLY A 42 -1.30 12.45 -21.29
CA GLY A 42 -2.65 12.24 -21.79
C GLY A 42 -3.72 12.63 -20.77
N GLY A 43 -4.54 13.65 -21.07
CA GLY A 43 -5.53 14.18 -20.13
C GLY A 43 -6.69 13.22 -19.77
N GLN A 44 -6.76 12.04 -20.41
CA GLN A 44 -7.79 11.03 -20.17
C GLN A 44 -7.74 10.52 -18.73
N ARG A 45 -8.91 10.33 -18.12
CA ARG A 45 -9.03 9.88 -16.71
C ARG A 45 -8.34 8.54 -16.44
N VAL A 46 -8.25 7.66 -17.44
CA VAL A 46 -7.59 6.36 -17.31
C VAL A 46 -6.08 6.51 -17.08
N TYR A 47 -5.40 7.49 -17.68
CA TYR A 47 -3.95 7.62 -17.50
C TYR A 47 -3.53 8.37 -16.24
N ARG A 48 -4.42 9.17 -15.64
CA ARG A 48 -4.09 10.02 -14.47
C ARG A 48 -3.43 9.26 -13.32
N PRO A 49 -3.89 8.05 -12.92
CA PRO A 49 -3.19 7.27 -11.89
C PRO A 49 -1.83 6.75 -12.35
N THR A 50 -1.53 6.68 -13.65
CA THR A 50 -0.18 6.31 -14.13
C THR A 50 0.78 7.51 -14.21
N HIS A 51 0.26 8.74 -14.33
CA HIS A 51 1.10 9.94 -14.35
C HIS A 51 1.91 10.12 -13.07
N GLN A 52 1.41 9.60 -11.95
CA GLN A 52 2.07 9.63 -10.64
C GLN A 52 3.48 9.00 -10.61
N LEU A 53 3.79 8.16 -11.61
CA LEU A 53 5.11 7.54 -11.76
C LEU A 53 6.18 8.53 -12.23
N PHE A 54 5.77 9.69 -12.74
CA PHE A 54 6.62 10.61 -13.50
C PHE A 54 6.62 12.03 -12.94
N PHE A 55 5.87 12.33 -11.88
CA PHE A 55 5.98 13.61 -11.18
C PHE A 55 7.28 13.71 -10.39
N SER A 56 7.82 14.93 -10.32
CA SER A 56 9.10 15.26 -9.69
C SER A 56 9.05 16.65 -9.07
N ALA A 57 9.72 16.84 -7.92
CA ALA A 57 9.83 18.12 -7.23
C ALA A 57 10.58 19.19 -8.03
N HIS A 58 11.51 18.82 -8.92
CA HIS A 58 12.32 19.75 -9.71
C HIS A 58 11.76 19.94 -11.13
N ALA A 59 10.46 20.23 -11.23
CA ALA A 59 9.77 20.41 -12.50
C ALA A 59 8.91 21.68 -12.52
N VAL A 60 8.71 22.23 -13.72
CA VAL A 60 7.72 23.29 -13.98
C VAL A 60 6.49 22.65 -14.60
N TYR A 61 5.36 22.77 -13.91
CA TYR A 61 4.11 22.17 -14.34
C TYR A 61 3.27 23.21 -15.10
N LEU A 62 2.80 22.83 -16.29
CA LEU A 62 1.92 23.67 -17.09
C LEU A 62 0.50 23.10 -17.03
N VAL A 63 -0.41 23.78 -16.32
CA VAL A 63 -1.84 23.44 -16.36
C VAL A 63 -2.48 24.18 -17.52
N VAL A 64 -2.61 23.48 -18.64
CA VAL A 64 -3.09 24.06 -19.90
C VAL A 64 -4.59 23.82 -20.05
N TRP A 65 -5.36 24.87 -20.30
CA TRP A 65 -6.81 24.78 -20.44
C TRP A 65 -7.34 25.65 -21.57
N LYS A 66 -8.55 25.31 -22.04
CA LYS A 66 -9.27 26.06 -23.08
C LYS A 66 -10.19 27.08 -22.44
N PRO A 67 -9.95 28.39 -22.60
CA PRO A 67 -10.77 29.41 -21.96
C PRO A 67 -12.21 29.33 -22.42
N ARG A 68 -12.50 29.01 -23.69
CA ARG A 68 -13.87 28.94 -24.21
C ARG A 68 -14.79 27.94 -23.50
N GLU A 69 -14.21 26.87 -22.97
CA GLU A 69 -14.95 25.81 -22.26
C GLU A 69 -15.16 26.18 -20.78
N GLY A 70 -14.41 27.16 -20.26
CA GLY A 70 -14.43 27.57 -18.86
C GLY A 70 -13.49 26.74 -17.99
N PRO A 71 -13.01 27.29 -16.85
CA PRO A 71 -11.99 26.65 -16.03
C PRO A 71 -12.49 25.36 -15.34
N GLN A 72 -13.79 25.27 -15.08
CA GLN A 72 -14.43 24.07 -14.53
C GLN A 72 -14.43 22.92 -15.55
N ALA A 73 -14.74 23.19 -16.82
CA ALA A 73 -14.67 22.17 -17.87
C ALA A 73 -13.22 21.78 -18.20
N GLY A 74 -12.28 22.71 -18.03
CA GLY A 74 -10.84 22.45 -18.12
C GLY A 74 -10.25 21.71 -16.92
N PHE A 75 -11.04 21.44 -15.87
CA PHE A 75 -10.59 20.79 -14.63
C PHE A 75 -9.34 21.45 -14.01
N VAL A 76 -9.20 22.77 -14.14
CA VAL A 76 -7.96 23.48 -13.77
C VAL A 76 -7.63 23.27 -12.29
N ARG A 77 -8.63 23.40 -11.42
CA ARG A 77 -8.47 23.23 -9.98
C ARG A 77 -8.10 21.79 -9.65
N GLU A 78 -8.75 20.83 -10.28
CA GLU A 78 -8.52 19.39 -10.08
C GLU A 78 -7.11 18.99 -10.51
N TRP A 79 -6.59 19.54 -11.62
CA TRP A 79 -5.21 19.31 -12.04
C TRP A 79 -4.18 19.93 -11.10
N ILE A 80 -4.42 21.17 -10.63
CA ILE A 80 -3.54 21.82 -9.65
C ILE A 80 -3.52 21.00 -8.35
N SER A 81 -4.69 20.58 -7.87
CA SER A 81 -4.80 19.68 -6.73
C SER A 81 -4.03 18.38 -6.98
N LEU A 82 -4.21 17.71 -8.12
CA LEU A 82 -3.55 16.44 -8.41
C LEU A 82 -2.02 16.57 -8.39
N VAL A 83 -1.47 17.65 -8.93
CA VAL A 83 -0.02 17.93 -8.88
C VAL A 83 0.41 18.22 -7.44
N LYS A 84 -0.28 19.13 -6.72
CA LYS A 84 0.09 19.54 -5.36
C LYS A 84 0.05 18.40 -4.34
N HIS A 85 -0.97 17.54 -4.43
CA HIS A 85 -1.07 16.36 -3.55
C HIS A 85 0.06 15.35 -3.77
N ARG A 86 0.76 15.43 -4.90
CA ARG A 86 1.86 14.51 -5.20
C ARG A 86 3.22 15.16 -4.99
N GLU A 87 3.36 16.41 -5.40
CA GLU A 87 4.57 17.21 -5.29
C GLU A 87 4.19 18.58 -4.70
N PRO A 88 4.29 18.77 -3.38
CA PRO A 88 3.88 20.00 -2.69
C PRO A 88 4.69 21.21 -3.10
N ASP A 89 5.97 20.98 -3.40
CA ASP A 89 6.92 22.01 -3.84
C ASP A 89 6.78 22.32 -5.35
N ALA A 90 5.78 21.74 -6.03
CA ALA A 90 5.56 21.93 -7.45
C ALA A 90 5.29 23.39 -7.81
N GLN A 91 6.01 23.88 -8.81
CA GLN A 91 5.80 25.21 -9.36
C GLN A 91 4.92 25.14 -10.60
N ILE A 92 3.73 25.72 -10.52
CA ILE A 92 2.67 25.62 -11.52
C ILE A 92 2.48 26.95 -12.25
N LEU A 93 2.41 26.89 -13.58
CA LEU A 93 1.96 27.97 -14.45
C LEU A 93 0.61 27.59 -15.05
N VAL A 94 -0.40 28.43 -14.84
CA VAL A 94 -1.74 28.21 -15.40
C VAL A 94 -1.82 28.89 -16.77
N VAL A 95 -2.01 28.10 -17.82
CA VAL A 95 -1.90 28.55 -19.21
C VAL A 95 -3.23 28.39 -19.94
N ALA A 96 -3.87 29.51 -20.27
CA ALA A 96 -5.05 29.53 -21.13
C ALA A 96 -4.64 29.61 -22.60
N THR A 97 -5.14 28.70 -23.45
CA THR A 97 -4.88 28.72 -24.91
C THR A 97 -6.09 28.28 -25.72
N HIS A 98 -6.11 28.51 -27.04
CA HIS A 98 -7.30 28.31 -27.90
C HIS A 98 -8.44 29.29 -27.61
N GLY A 99 -8.14 30.50 -27.14
CA GLY A 99 -9.12 31.55 -26.89
C GLY A 99 -9.60 32.26 -28.16
N GLY A 100 -8.74 32.37 -29.17
CA GLY A 100 -8.93 33.19 -30.35
C GLY A 100 -8.60 34.67 -30.10
N PRO A 101 -8.04 35.38 -31.09
CA PRO A 101 -7.68 36.79 -30.94
C PRO A 101 -8.93 37.67 -30.74
N GLY A 102 -8.92 38.49 -29.67
CA GLY A 102 -9.91 39.55 -29.44
C GLY A 102 -11.28 39.11 -28.92
N GLN A 103 -11.48 37.84 -28.58
CA GLN A 103 -12.77 37.34 -28.09
C GLN A 103 -12.89 37.42 -26.55
N ARG A 104 -14.12 37.51 -26.03
CA ARG A 104 -14.40 37.42 -24.58
C ARG A 104 -13.97 36.05 -24.08
N GLN A 105 -12.94 36.03 -23.25
CA GLN A 105 -12.48 34.83 -22.57
C GLN A 105 -13.09 34.84 -21.16
N PRO A 106 -13.68 33.74 -20.68
CA PRO A 106 -14.12 33.69 -19.29
C PRO A 106 -12.90 33.87 -18.40
N ASP A 107 -13.02 34.78 -17.44
CA ASP A 107 -11.94 35.03 -16.49
C ASP A 107 -11.87 33.86 -15.52
N ILE A 108 -10.65 33.42 -15.25
CA ILE A 108 -10.40 32.46 -14.18
C ILE A 108 -10.28 33.25 -12.88
N ASP A 109 -10.88 32.75 -11.80
CA ASP A 109 -10.73 33.37 -10.48
C ASP A 109 -9.31 33.16 -9.95
N ARG A 110 -8.40 34.05 -10.38
CA ARG A 110 -6.98 33.99 -10.04
C ARG A 110 -6.78 34.12 -8.54
N GLN A 111 -7.51 35.04 -7.91
CA GLN A 111 -7.40 35.25 -6.47
C GLN A 111 -7.90 34.02 -5.73
N GLY A 112 -9.04 33.43 -6.13
CA GLY A 112 -9.52 32.18 -5.52
C GLY A 112 -8.52 31.03 -5.66
N LEU A 113 -7.82 30.91 -6.79
CA LEU A 113 -6.77 29.89 -6.95
C LEU A 113 -5.53 30.18 -6.10
N LEU A 114 -5.07 31.43 -6.03
CA LEU A 114 -3.94 31.83 -5.18
C LEU A 114 -4.30 31.66 -3.69
N ASP A 115 -5.51 32.03 -3.30
CA ASP A 115 -6.02 31.86 -1.94
C ASP A 115 -6.11 30.40 -1.56
N LEU A 116 -6.36 29.47 -2.50
CA LEU A 116 -6.44 28.03 -2.26
C LEU A 116 -5.06 27.36 -2.24
N PHE A 117 -4.21 27.68 -3.21
CA PHE A 117 -2.98 26.93 -3.47
C PHE A 117 -1.69 27.67 -3.12
N GLY A 118 -1.74 28.99 -2.92
CA GLY A 118 -0.60 29.83 -2.56
C GLY A 118 0.20 30.36 -3.76
N GLU A 119 0.90 31.48 -3.56
CA GLU A 119 1.78 32.12 -4.56
C GLU A 119 3.11 31.39 -4.73
N GLU A 120 3.46 30.53 -3.77
CA GLU A 120 4.59 29.61 -3.85
C GLU A 120 4.33 28.47 -4.85
N THR A 121 3.08 27.99 -4.92
CA THR A 121 2.68 26.91 -5.84
C THR A 121 2.33 27.50 -7.22
N ILE A 122 1.44 28.50 -7.29
CA ILE A 122 1.02 29.09 -8.57
C ILE A 122 1.90 30.30 -8.87
N ARG A 123 2.84 30.13 -9.80
CA ARG A 123 3.84 31.15 -10.15
C ARG A 123 3.37 32.14 -11.20
N GLY A 124 2.23 31.90 -11.84
CA GLY A 124 1.61 32.88 -12.74
C GLY A 124 0.51 32.35 -13.64
N PHE A 125 -0.18 33.29 -14.28
CA PHE A 125 -1.29 33.05 -15.21
C PHE A 125 -0.95 33.61 -16.58
N PHE A 126 -1.01 32.76 -17.61
CA PHE A 126 -0.60 33.12 -18.97
C PHE A 126 -1.75 32.89 -19.94
N HIS A 127 -1.90 33.83 -20.88
CA HIS A 127 -2.79 33.68 -22.02
C HIS A 127 -1.93 33.60 -23.28
N VAL A 128 -1.99 32.45 -23.97
CA VAL A 128 -1.13 32.17 -25.12
C VAL A 128 -1.94 31.68 -26.31
N GLU A 129 -1.47 31.97 -27.52
CA GLU A 129 -2.04 31.44 -28.75
C GLU A 129 -1.05 30.50 -29.44
N SER A 130 -1.43 29.22 -29.46
CA SER A 130 -0.63 28.16 -30.11
C SER A 130 -0.70 28.26 -31.64
N LYS A 131 -1.85 28.71 -32.18
CA LYS A 131 -2.04 28.98 -33.60
C LYS A 131 -1.39 30.34 -33.94
N PRO A 132 -0.44 30.39 -34.89
CA PRO A 132 0.18 31.65 -35.29
C PRO A 132 -0.86 32.58 -35.94
N SER A 133 -0.66 33.89 -35.77
CA SER A 133 -1.42 34.91 -36.52
C SER A 133 -1.04 34.89 -38.01
N GLU A 134 -1.75 35.67 -38.82
CA GLU A 134 -1.42 35.87 -40.25
C GLU A 134 0.04 36.31 -40.47
N ASN A 135 0.66 36.96 -39.48
CA ASN A 135 2.05 37.40 -39.51
C ASN A 135 3.04 36.34 -38.97
N GLY A 136 2.60 35.10 -38.75
CA GLY A 136 3.41 34.01 -38.21
C GLY A 136 3.70 34.10 -36.71
N GLN A 137 3.25 35.16 -36.02
CA GLN A 137 3.55 35.38 -34.60
C GLN A 137 2.60 34.62 -33.69
N ARG A 138 3.15 33.97 -32.65
CA ARG A 138 2.40 33.34 -31.56
C ARG A 138 2.35 34.26 -30.35
N ARG A 139 1.17 34.80 -30.05
CA ARG A 139 1.01 35.74 -28.94
C ARG A 139 1.20 35.04 -27.58
N GLY A 140 2.01 35.64 -26.71
CA GLY A 140 2.16 35.20 -25.31
C GLY A 140 3.12 34.02 -25.08
N ILE A 141 3.57 33.32 -26.12
CA ILE A 141 4.49 32.18 -26.00
C ILE A 141 5.87 32.62 -25.49
N GLU A 142 6.42 33.74 -25.99
CA GLU A 142 7.72 34.25 -25.51
C GLU A 142 7.69 34.59 -24.02
N LYS A 143 6.63 35.28 -23.55
CA LYS A 143 6.44 35.56 -22.12
C LYS A 143 6.31 34.30 -21.28
N LEU A 144 5.70 33.24 -21.82
CA LEU A 144 5.63 31.95 -21.15
C LEU A 144 7.02 31.30 -21.05
N LYS A 145 7.83 31.37 -22.12
CA LYS A 145 9.22 30.88 -22.10
C LYS A 145 10.07 31.63 -21.08
N GLU A 146 9.95 32.95 -21.01
CA GLU A 146 10.61 33.80 -19.99
C GLU A 146 10.26 33.33 -18.57
N ALA A 147 8.97 33.08 -18.29
CA ALA A 147 8.52 32.62 -16.98
C ALA A 147 9.05 31.23 -16.62
N ILE A 148 9.04 30.30 -17.58
CA ILE A 148 9.63 28.96 -17.42
C ILE A 148 11.13 29.08 -17.11
N ALA A 149 11.86 29.89 -17.88
CA ALA A 149 13.30 30.10 -17.69
C ALA A 149 13.63 30.69 -16.32
N SER A 150 12.83 31.66 -15.85
CA SER A 150 13.00 32.26 -14.52
C SER A 150 12.85 31.25 -13.38
N ILE A 151 11.83 30.38 -13.44
CA ILE A 151 11.62 29.33 -12.45
C ILE A 151 12.79 28.33 -12.45
N VAL A 152 13.18 27.86 -13.64
CA VAL A 152 14.28 26.90 -13.78
C VAL A 152 15.61 27.50 -13.32
N GLY A 153 15.84 28.79 -13.60
CA GLY A 153 16.98 29.54 -13.07
C GLY A 153 17.01 29.57 -11.53
N GLY A 154 15.83 29.56 -10.88
CA GLY A 154 15.68 29.38 -9.44
C GLY A 154 16.17 28.00 -8.97
N PHE A 155 15.69 26.91 -9.59
CA PHE A 155 16.13 25.55 -9.25
C PHE A 155 17.65 25.36 -9.38
N ARG A 156 18.26 25.93 -10.43
CA ARG A 156 19.72 25.85 -10.66
C ARG A 156 20.55 26.54 -9.57
N LYS A 157 20.00 27.54 -8.88
CA LYS A 157 20.69 28.25 -7.78
C LYS A 157 20.75 27.42 -6.50
N ASP A 158 19.73 26.59 -6.26
CA ASP A 158 19.64 25.68 -5.11
C ASP A 158 20.35 24.33 -5.36
N GLU A 159 20.54 23.95 -6.63
CA GLU A 159 21.25 22.73 -7.00
C GLU A 159 22.76 22.82 -6.70
N ARG A 160 23.26 21.86 -5.89
CA ARG A 160 24.71 21.62 -5.76
C ARG A 160 25.25 21.18 -7.12
N LYS A 161 26.30 21.87 -7.62
CA LYS A 161 26.97 21.56 -8.90
C LYS A 161 27.09 20.05 -9.16
N ILE A 162 26.39 19.58 -10.19
CA ILE A 162 26.49 18.19 -10.65
C ILE A 162 27.92 17.95 -11.15
N PRO A 163 28.60 16.89 -10.72
CA PRO A 163 29.95 16.60 -11.20
C PRO A 163 29.97 16.38 -12.72
N LYS A 164 30.91 16.98 -13.45
CA LYS A 164 31.01 16.87 -14.92
C LYS A 164 31.01 15.42 -15.44
N HIS A 165 31.59 14.50 -14.68
CA HIS A 165 31.64 13.08 -15.05
C HIS A 165 30.25 12.41 -15.06
N TRP A 166 29.28 12.94 -14.29
CA TRP A 166 27.89 12.45 -14.30
C TRP A 166 27.14 12.91 -15.55
N CYS A 167 27.30 14.19 -15.94
CA CYS A 167 26.71 14.69 -17.19
C CYS A 167 27.22 13.90 -18.39
N LYS A 168 28.53 13.63 -18.44
CA LYS A 168 29.13 12.80 -19.48
C LYS A 168 28.53 11.38 -19.49
N LEU A 169 28.30 10.78 -18.33
CA LEU A 169 27.71 9.46 -18.24
C LEU A 169 26.24 9.45 -18.70
N GLN A 170 25.46 10.50 -18.39
CA GLN A 170 24.10 10.66 -18.91
C GLN A 170 24.08 10.78 -20.44
N GLU A 171 25.01 11.54 -21.03
CA GLU A 171 25.16 11.61 -22.50
C GLU A 171 25.46 10.23 -23.09
N ILE A 172 26.40 9.49 -22.51
CA ILE A 172 26.73 8.13 -22.96
C ILE A 172 25.52 7.20 -22.86
N LEU A 173 24.76 7.26 -21.77
CA LEU A 173 23.53 6.47 -21.61
C LEU A 173 22.50 6.82 -22.69
N LYS A 174 22.33 8.10 -23.03
CA LYS A 174 21.45 8.55 -24.12
C LYS A 174 21.95 8.05 -25.48
N GLU A 175 23.25 8.12 -25.75
CA GLU A 175 23.88 7.65 -27.00
C GLU A 175 23.70 6.14 -27.23
N THR A 176 23.51 5.34 -26.17
CA THR A 176 23.20 3.91 -26.35
C THR A 176 21.92 3.68 -27.13
N GLY A 177 20.99 4.64 -27.14
CA GLY A 177 19.68 4.54 -27.78
C GLY A 177 18.73 3.51 -27.14
N LYS A 178 19.21 2.71 -26.18
CA LYS A 178 18.47 1.63 -25.54
C LYS A 178 17.40 2.19 -24.59
N PRO A 179 16.21 1.58 -24.50
CA PRO A 179 15.17 2.00 -23.57
C PRO A 179 15.46 1.61 -22.11
N TRP A 180 16.26 0.58 -21.87
CA TRP A 180 16.64 0.09 -20.54
C TRP A 180 17.99 -0.64 -20.58
N LEU A 181 18.60 -0.86 -19.41
CA LEU A 181 19.83 -1.63 -19.20
C LEU A 181 19.77 -2.42 -17.89
N TYR A 182 20.53 -3.52 -17.82
CA TYR A 182 20.80 -4.16 -16.54
C TYR A 182 21.77 -3.33 -15.69
N LEU A 183 21.65 -3.43 -14.37
CA LEU A 183 22.51 -2.71 -13.43
C LEU A 183 23.99 -3.05 -13.63
N ASP A 184 24.31 -4.32 -13.94
CA ASP A 184 25.69 -4.76 -14.21
C ASP A 184 26.28 -4.15 -15.48
N GLU A 185 25.45 -3.90 -16.50
CA GLU A 185 25.86 -3.17 -17.71
C GLU A 185 26.17 -1.71 -17.37
N ILE A 186 25.37 -1.09 -16.49
CA ILE A 186 25.64 0.26 -16.00
C ILE A 186 26.93 0.30 -15.18
N TYR A 187 27.16 -0.64 -14.27
CA TYR A 187 28.44 -0.74 -13.55
C TYR A 187 29.62 -0.85 -14.50
N THR A 188 29.49 -1.65 -15.55
CA THR A 188 30.55 -1.81 -16.57
C THR A 188 30.79 -0.51 -17.34
N LEU A 189 29.72 0.22 -17.69
CA LEU A 189 29.81 1.52 -18.34
C LEU A 189 30.45 2.57 -17.41
N CYS A 190 30.01 2.65 -16.15
CA CYS A 190 30.56 3.53 -15.13
C CYS A 190 32.06 3.31 -14.94
N ARG A 191 32.49 2.05 -14.79
CA ARG A 191 33.92 1.69 -14.63
C ARG A 191 34.74 2.09 -15.85
N LYS A 192 34.24 1.85 -17.06
CA LYS A 192 34.89 2.26 -18.31
C LYS A 192 35.13 3.77 -18.40
N HIS A 193 34.26 4.57 -17.76
CA HIS A 193 34.36 6.03 -17.73
C HIS A 193 34.95 6.59 -16.42
N GLY A 194 35.59 5.75 -15.60
CA GLY A 194 36.34 6.16 -14.42
C GLY A 194 35.49 6.50 -13.20
N MET A 195 34.28 5.94 -13.08
CA MET A 195 33.44 6.04 -11.90
C MET A 195 33.54 4.79 -11.03
N ASP A 196 33.81 4.98 -9.73
CA ASP A 196 33.83 3.91 -8.74
C ASP A 196 32.41 3.35 -8.48
N ASP A 197 32.32 2.04 -8.23
CA ASP A 197 31.06 1.33 -8.00
C ASP A 197 30.23 1.95 -6.85
N ASP A 198 30.89 2.41 -5.78
CA ASP A 198 30.23 3.06 -4.62
C ASP A 198 29.45 4.34 -4.99
N LYS A 199 29.78 4.98 -6.13
CA LYS A 199 29.12 6.22 -6.58
C LYS A 199 27.94 5.94 -7.51
N VAL A 200 27.82 4.73 -8.06
CA VAL A 200 26.80 4.37 -9.07
C VAL A 200 25.40 4.47 -8.48
N HIS A 201 25.17 3.96 -7.26
CA HIS A 201 23.86 4.08 -6.60
C HIS A 201 23.47 5.55 -6.35
N THR A 202 24.42 6.39 -5.94
CA THR A 202 24.16 7.82 -5.72
C THR A 202 23.86 8.53 -7.04
N PHE A 203 24.52 8.15 -8.13
CA PHE A 203 24.25 8.62 -9.49
C PHE A 203 22.86 8.21 -9.97
N LEU A 204 22.50 6.92 -9.87
CA LEU A 204 21.21 6.39 -10.31
C LEU A 204 20.06 7.00 -9.51
N SER A 205 20.20 7.08 -8.19
CA SER A 205 19.20 7.70 -7.31
C SER A 205 18.97 9.16 -7.71
N ARG A 206 20.03 9.96 -7.88
CA ARG A 206 19.86 11.37 -8.29
C ARG A 206 19.30 11.52 -9.70
N THR A 207 19.74 10.69 -10.64
CA THR A 207 19.26 10.72 -12.02
C THR A 207 17.78 10.31 -12.07
N HIS A 208 17.36 9.39 -11.21
CA HIS A 208 15.95 9.03 -11.01
C HIS A 208 15.12 10.20 -10.48
N HIS A 209 15.57 10.88 -9.42
CA HIS A 209 14.87 12.05 -8.87
C HIS A 209 14.73 13.20 -9.89
N SER A 210 15.71 13.35 -10.79
CA SER A 210 15.67 14.33 -11.89
C SER A 210 14.82 13.91 -13.10
N GLY A 211 14.17 12.73 -13.06
CA GLY A 211 13.28 12.24 -14.11
C GLY A 211 13.99 11.74 -15.39
N HIS A 212 15.32 11.68 -15.41
CA HIS A 212 16.08 11.23 -16.57
C HIS A 212 16.07 9.70 -16.77
N LEU A 213 15.79 8.94 -15.71
CA LEU A 213 15.66 7.49 -15.72
C LEU A 213 14.74 7.01 -14.60
N ILE A 214 14.35 5.74 -14.62
CA ILE A 214 13.62 5.10 -13.52
C ILE A 214 14.47 3.96 -12.93
N TYR A 215 14.69 4.01 -11.62
CA TYR A 215 15.47 3.01 -10.89
C TYR A 215 14.91 2.73 -9.49
N TYR A 216 14.60 1.47 -9.20
CA TYR A 216 14.07 1.04 -7.91
C TYR A 216 15.13 0.31 -7.07
N GLU A 217 15.95 1.07 -6.35
CA GLU A 217 17.11 0.58 -5.60
C GLU A 217 16.80 -0.55 -4.60
N TYR A 218 15.67 -0.46 -3.88
CA TYR A 218 15.34 -1.36 -2.77
C TYR A 218 14.44 -2.53 -3.15
N ASP A 219 14.05 -2.62 -4.41
CA ASP A 219 13.13 -3.65 -4.87
C ASP A 219 13.92 -4.89 -5.31
N SER A 220 13.66 -6.05 -4.68
CA SER A 220 14.43 -7.27 -4.92
C SER A 220 14.40 -7.72 -6.39
N GLN A 221 13.35 -7.38 -7.12
CA GLN A 221 13.10 -7.83 -8.48
C GLN A 221 13.42 -6.74 -9.50
N PHE A 222 13.24 -5.45 -9.16
CA PHE A 222 13.55 -4.32 -10.04
C PHE A 222 14.94 -3.71 -9.84
N LYS A 223 15.65 -3.99 -8.74
CA LYS A 223 16.98 -3.42 -8.45
C LYS A 223 18.02 -3.68 -9.53
N ASN A 224 17.80 -4.67 -10.40
CA ASN A 224 18.72 -5.05 -11.47
C ASN A 224 18.37 -4.42 -12.82
N MET A 225 17.21 -3.74 -12.96
CA MET A 225 16.82 -3.06 -14.20
C MET A 225 16.85 -1.54 -13.99
N VAL A 226 17.41 -0.83 -14.96
CA VAL A 226 17.36 0.63 -15.04
C VAL A 226 16.66 1.02 -16.34
N VAL A 227 15.51 1.69 -16.23
CA VAL A 227 14.76 2.19 -17.40
C VAL A 227 15.32 3.55 -17.78
N LEU A 228 15.92 3.65 -18.96
CA LEU A 228 16.55 4.88 -19.47
C LEU A 228 15.55 5.80 -20.19
N LYS A 229 14.46 5.24 -20.72
CA LYS A 229 13.40 5.96 -21.44
C LYS A 229 12.06 5.80 -20.71
N PRO A 230 11.66 6.77 -19.87
CA PRO A 230 10.39 6.69 -19.15
C PRO A 230 9.15 6.70 -20.05
N ASP A 231 9.19 7.40 -21.19
CA ASP A 231 8.15 7.41 -22.22
C ASP A 231 7.90 6.01 -22.79
N TRP A 232 8.97 5.25 -23.05
CA TRP A 232 8.87 3.86 -23.50
C TRP A 232 8.12 2.99 -22.48
N LEU A 233 8.31 3.21 -21.17
CA LEU A 233 7.54 2.48 -20.16
C LEU A 233 6.07 2.95 -20.10
N ALA A 234 5.84 4.26 -20.21
CA ALA A 234 4.48 4.82 -20.22
C ALA A 234 3.66 4.28 -21.39
N THR A 235 4.25 4.16 -22.58
CA THR A 235 3.61 3.59 -23.77
C THR A 235 3.23 2.12 -23.57
N ALA A 236 4.08 1.32 -22.93
CA ALA A 236 3.71 -0.08 -22.59
C ALA A 236 2.48 -0.15 -21.69
N MET A 237 2.37 0.77 -20.72
CA MET A 237 1.21 0.82 -19.84
C MET A 237 -0.05 1.31 -20.58
N SER A 238 0.08 2.28 -21.49
CA SER A 238 -1.09 2.77 -22.26
C SER A 238 -1.68 1.68 -23.15
N PHE A 239 -0.86 0.81 -23.75
CA PHE A 239 -1.38 -0.31 -24.55
C PHE A 239 -2.32 -1.23 -23.76
N VAL A 240 -2.03 -1.46 -22.47
CA VAL A 240 -2.91 -2.23 -21.60
C VAL A 240 -4.17 -1.44 -21.26
N LEU A 241 -4.03 -0.17 -20.91
CA LEU A 241 -5.14 0.69 -20.50
C LEU A 241 -6.11 1.03 -21.62
N ASP A 242 -5.67 0.98 -22.88
CA ASP A 242 -6.48 1.29 -24.05
C ASP A 242 -7.21 0.06 -24.61
N ASP A 243 -6.81 -1.15 -24.21
CA ASP A 243 -7.34 -2.39 -24.76
C ASP A 243 -8.83 -2.60 -24.41
N GLU A 244 -9.65 -2.74 -25.47
CA GLU A 244 -11.09 -2.95 -25.35
C GLU A 244 -11.45 -4.36 -24.89
N GLU A 245 -10.61 -5.36 -25.15
CA GLU A 245 -10.89 -6.74 -24.77
C GLU A 245 -10.77 -6.91 -23.26
N ILE A 246 -9.67 -6.43 -22.65
CA ILE A 246 -9.48 -6.39 -21.19
C ILE A 246 -10.60 -5.57 -20.53
N ARG A 247 -11.01 -4.44 -21.13
CA ARG A 247 -12.13 -3.63 -20.62
C ARG A 247 -13.46 -4.39 -20.63
N ARG A 248 -13.77 -5.11 -21.72
CA ARG A 248 -14.98 -5.97 -21.79
C ARG A 248 -14.90 -7.14 -20.82
N ALA A 249 -13.71 -7.66 -20.57
CA ALA A 249 -13.42 -8.66 -19.56
C ALA A 249 -13.39 -8.07 -18.12
N ARG A 250 -13.89 -6.84 -17.92
CA ARG A 250 -14.01 -6.16 -16.61
C ARG A 250 -12.65 -5.97 -15.91
N GLY A 251 -11.60 -5.79 -16.69
CA GLY A 251 -10.23 -5.62 -16.22
C GLY A 251 -9.44 -6.91 -16.09
N LEU A 252 -10.02 -8.09 -16.34
CA LEU A 252 -9.28 -9.35 -16.34
C LEU A 252 -8.40 -9.44 -17.59
N ALA A 253 -7.09 -9.57 -17.38
CA ALA A 253 -6.07 -9.64 -18.42
C ALA A 253 -5.26 -10.93 -18.27
N ARG A 254 -5.37 -11.81 -19.26
CA ARG A 254 -4.48 -12.97 -19.43
C ARG A 254 -3.08 -12.51 -19.81
N PHE A 255 -2.07 -13.22 -19.33
CA PHE A 255 -0.68 -12.88 -19.62
C PHE A 255 -0.34 -12.99 -21.11
N SER A 256 -0.93 -13.95 -21.82
CA SER A 256 -0.85 -14.11 -23.28
C SER A 256 -1.31 -12.86 -24.02
N ARG A 257 -2.49 -12.32 -23.64
CA ARG A 257 -3.04 -11.09 -24.22
C ARG A 257 -2.15 -9.89 -23.95
N LEU A 258 -1.61 -9.76 -22.73
CA LEU A 258 -0.63 -8.72 -22.42
C LEU A 258 0.62 -8.84 -23.30
N GLY A 259 1.08 -10.07 -23.54
CA GLY A 259 2.21 -10.33 -24.42
C GLY A 259 1.96 -9.95 -25.88
N GLU A 260 0.75 -10.21 -26.40
CA GLU A 260 0.31 -9.73 -27.72
C GLU A 260 0.28 -8.20 -27.78
N LEU A 261 -0.24 -7.56 -26.74
CA LEU A 261 -0.30 -6.09 -26.65
C LEU A 261 1.08 -5.47 -26.56
N TRP A 262 2.06 -6.11 -25.93
CA TRP A 262 3.41 -5.57 -25.83
C TRP A 262 4.30 -5.94 -27.02
N ASN A 263 4.01 -7.00 -27.76
CA ASN A 263 4.83 -7.41 -28.92
C ASN A 263 4.00 -7.57 -30.19
N ASP A 264 3.09 -6.62 -30.43
CA ASP A 264 2.24 -6.60 -31.63
C ASP A 264 3.10 -6.40 -32.89
N PRO A 265 3.16 -7.39 -33.82
CA PRO A 265 3.93 -7.28 -35.05
C PRO A 265 3.48 -6.17 -35.99
N MET A 266 2.27 -5.62 -35.81
CA MET A 266 1.73 -4.52 -36.61
C MET A 266 2.27 -3.15 -36.17
N ARG A 267 2.93 -3.06 -35.00
CA ARG A 267 3.54 -1.81 -34.50
C ARG A 267 4.99 -1.63 -34.97
N PRO A 268 5.49 -0.38 -34.99
CA PRO A 268 6.91 -0.10 -35.25
C PRO A 268 7.84 -0.88 -34.31
N GLU A 269 9.05 -1.19 -34.75
CA GLU A 269 10.04 -1.94 -33.96
C GLU A 269 10.37 -1.27 -32.62
N GLU A 270 10.32 0.06 -32.58
CA GLU A 270 10.58 0.86 -31.40
C GLU A 270 9.49 0.73 -30.32
N GLU A 271 8.29 0.29 -30.71
CA GLU A 271 7.13 0.08 -29.84
C GLU A 271 6.84 -1.42 -29.61
N ARG A 272 7.75 -2.30 -30.03
CA ARG A 272 7.69 -3.74 -29.75
C ARG A 272 8.62 -4.10 -28.60
N TYR A 273 8.07 -4.80 -27.61
CA TYR A 273 8.74 -5.09 -26.37
C TYR A 273 9.12 -6.57 -26.30
N ASP A 274 10.38 -6.83 -25.96
CA ASP A 274 10.91 -8.19 -25.78
C ASP A 274 10.05 -8.99 -24.77
N PRO A 275 9.58 -10.20 -25.13
CA PRO A 275 8.86 -11.10 -24.22
C PRO A 275 9.52 -11.33 -22.86
N ALA A 276 10.86 -11.27 -22.79
CA ALA A 276 11.59 -11.37 -21.52
C ALA A 276 11.23 -10.26 -20.51
N LEU A 277 10.68 -9.14 -20.98
CA LEU A 277 10.30 -7.98 -20.17
C LEU A 277 8.84 -7.99 -19.73
N HIS A 278 7.99 -8.80 -20.37
CA HIS A 278 6.55 -8.82 -20.09
C HIS A 278 6.22 -9.14 -18.63
N PRO A 279 6.87 -10.13 -17.97
CA PRO A 279 6.65 -10.38 -16.54
C PRO A 279 7.03 -9.20 -15.66
N LEU A 280 8.03 -8.41 -16.10
CA LEU A 280 8.55 -7.27 -15.36
C LEU A 280 7.57 -6.09 -15.42
N PHE A 281 6.93 -5.84 -16.56
CA PHE A 281 5.87 -4.83 -16.66
C PHE A 281 4.68 -5.17 -15.78
N LEU A 282 4.21 -6.41 -15.79
CA LEU A 282 3.09 -6.83 -14.95
C LEU A 282 3.39 -6.65 -13.45
N ARG A 283 4.61 -7.02 -13.03
CA ARG A 283 5.08 -6.79 -11.66
C ARG A 283 5.14 -5.30 -11.31
N LEU A 284 5.52 -4.46 -12.28
CA LEU A 284 5.62 -3.02 -12.07
C LEU A 284 4.22 -2.43 -11.86
N MET A 285 3.26 -2.86 -12.68
CA MET A 285 1.86 -2.51 -12.51
C MET A 285 1.35 -2.94 -11.13
N GLY A 286 1.72 -4.14 -10.66
CA GLY A 286 1.37 -4.59 -9.30
C GLY A 286 2.01 -3.76 -8.19
N ARG A 287 3.28 -3.37 -8.36
CA ARG A 287 4.01 -2.52 -7.41
C ARG A 287 3.38 -1.15 -7.23
N PHE A 288 2.73 -0.62 -8.27
CA PHE A 288 2.06 0.68 -8.29
C PHE A 288 0.56 0.63 -8.03
N ASP A 289 0.07 -0.49 -7.51
CA ASP A 289 -1.34 -0.68 -7.17
C ASP A 289 -2.26 -0.51 -8.39
N LEU A 290 -1.79 -0.93 -9.57
CA LEU A 290 -2.56 -0.93 -10.83
C LEU A 290 -3.10 -2.32 -11.17
N SER A 291 -2.44 -3.39 -10.71
CA SER A 291 -2.87 -4.75 -10.95
C SER A 291 -2.58 -5.71 -9.80
N TYR A 292 -3.27 -6.85 -9.78
CA TYR A 292 -2.90 -8.01 -8.95
C TYR A 292 -3.29 -9.30 -9.67
N ARG A 293 -2.62 -10.41 -9.31
CA ARG A 293 -2.90 -11.73 -9.86
C ARG A 293 -4.18 -12.31 -9.26
N VAL A 294 -5.04 -12.90 -10.10
CA VAL A 294 -6.26 -13.60 -9.66
C VAL A 294 -6.12 -15.10 -9.88
N ALA A 295 -6.84 -15.91 -9.10
CA ALA A 295 -6.97 -17.33 -9.41
C ALA A 295 -8.10 -17.53 -10.44
N GLU A 296 -7.81 -18.25 -11.53
CA GLU A 296 -8.86 -18.77 -12.41
C GLU A 296 -9.42 -20.08 -11.82
N SER A 297 -10.74 -20.24 -11.90
CA SER A 297 -11.39 -21.48 -11.48
C SER A 297 -10.96 -22.63 -12.41
N ALA A 298 -10.55 -23.76 -11.84
CA ALA A 298 -10.22 -24.99 -12.59
C ALA A 298 -11.43 -25.63 -13.32
N LEU A 299 -12.60 -24.98 -13.26
CA LEU A 299 -13.87 -25.42 -13.84
C LEU A 299 -14.30 -24.48 -14.97
N ASP A 300 -13.44 -24.28 -15.97
CA ASP A 300 -13.89 -23.73 -17.25
C ASP A 300 -14.15 -24.90 -18.22
N PRO A 301 -15.42 -25.22 -18.57
CA PRO A 301 -15.73 -26.31 -19.50
C PRO A 301 -15.27 -26.04 -20.93
N SER A 302 -14.77 -24.84 -21.22
CA SER A 302 -14.39 -24.43 -22.56
C SER A 302 -13.02 -24.96 -23.02
N THR A 303 -12.19 -25.50 -22.12
CA THR A 303 -10.81 -25.94 -22.42
C THR A 303 -10.61 -27.46 -22.51
N SER A 304 -11.67 -28.29 -22.48
CA SER A 304 -11.52 -29.76 -22.60
C SER A 304 -12.43 -30.41 -23.64
N LEU A 305 -12.32 -30.00 -24.91
CA LEU A 305 -12.71 -30.86 -26.03
C LEU A 305 -11.57 -31.85 -26.31
N GLY A 306 -11.49 -32.87 -25.47
CA GLY A 306 -10.49 -33.94 -25.52
C GLY A 306 -11.05 -35.26 -24.99
N ASP A 307 -12.04 -35.78 -25.70
CA ASP A 307 -12.51 -37.17 -25.76
C ASP A 307 -11.88 -38.18 -24.77
N ARG A 308 -12.53 -38.38 -23.61
CA ARG A 308 -12.39 -39.63 -22.83
C ARG A 308 -13.71 -40.02 -22.17
N SER A 309 -14.18 -41.20 -22.55
CA SER A 309 -15.40 -41.84 -22.07
C SER A 309 -15.32 -42.21 -20.59
N PRO A 310 -16.44 -42.27 -19.84
CA PRO A 310 -16.44 -42.63 -18.43
C PRO A 310 -16.43 -44.15 -18.25
N SER A 311 -15.50 -44.66 -17.45
CA SER A 311 -15.61 -45.99 -16.84
C SER A 311 -15.58 -45.86 -15.33
N GLU A 312 -16.58 -46.50 -14.72
CA GLU A 312 -16.95 -46.50 -13.30
C GLU A 312 -15.89 -47.19 -12.44
N VAL A 313 -15.49 -46.57 -11.31
CA VAL A 313 -15.13 -47.28 -10.07
C VAL A 313 -15.42 -46.37 -8.86
N GLU A 314 -16.35 -46.80 -8.00
CA GLU A 314 -16.60 -46.25 -6.66
C GLU A 314 -15.53 -46.72 -5.65
N GLY A 315 -15.08 -45.82 -4.76
CA GLY A 315 -14.26 -46.16 -3.58
C GLY A 315 -13.73 -44.92 -2.83
N PRO A 316 -13.81 -44.85 -1.48
CA PRO A 316 -13.67 -43.60 -0.71
C PRO A 316 -12.25 -43.32 -0.18
N LEU A 317 -12.04 -42.08 0.27
CA LEU A 317 -10.82 -41.45 0.84
C LEU A 317 -9.99 -40.62 -0.15
N VAL A 318 -10.51 -39.44 -0.49
CA VAL A 318 -9.72 -38.34 -1.05
C VAL A 318 -8.81 -37.79 0.05
N LYS A 319 -7.57 -38.28 0.08
CA LYS A 319 -6.45 -37.48 0.57
C LYS A 319 -6.45 -36.23 -0.29
N HIS A 320 -6.77 -35.08 0.29
CA HIS A 320 -6.56 -33.81 -0.36
C HIS A 320 -5.04 -33.64 -0.48
N SER A 321 -4.47 -34.13 -1.58
CA SER A 321 -3.14 -33.71 -1.98
C SER A 321 -3.25 -32.22 -2.20
N VAL A 322 -2.62 -31.45 -1.33
CA VAL A 322 -2.32 -30.04 -1.52
C VAL A 322 -1.85 -29.89 -2.96
N HIS A 323 -2.66 -29.23 -3.77
CA HIS A 323 -2.29 -28.92 -5.15
C HIS A 323 -1.01 -28.09 -5.06
N HIS A 324 0.13 -28.71 -5.38
CA HIS A 324 1.18 -27.98 -6.07
C HIS A 324 0.46 -27.31 -7.24
N GLY A 325 0.33 -25.99 -7.20
CA GLY A 325 -0.15 -25.25 -8.36
C GLY A 325 0.66 -25.73 -9.55
N VAL A 326 -0.01 -26.42 -10.48
CA VAL A 326 0.52 -26.57 -11.82
C VAL A 326 0.85 -25.15 -12.26
N PRO A 327 2.06 -24.88 -12.81
CA PRO A 327 2.33 -23.58 -13.37
C PRO A 327 1.19 -23.26 -14.33
N ASP A 328 0.40 -22.25 -13.98
CA ASP A 328 -0.62 -21.75 -14.87
C ASP A 328 0.13 -21.20 -16.07
N ASP A 329 0.01 -21.88 -17.22
CA ASP A 329 0.76 -21.54 -18.43
C ASP A 329 0.38 -20.13 -18.95
N ASP A 330 -0.75 -19.59 -18.49
CA ASP A 330 -1.24 -18.25 -18.84
C ASP A 330 -1.96 -17.54 -17.67
N PRO A 331 -1.22 -16.98 -16.69
CA PRO A 331 -1.83 -16.43 -15.49
C PRO A 331 -2.66 -15.17 -15.76
N THR A 332 -3.82 -15.08 -15.11
CA THR A 332 -4.71 -13.91 -15.21
C THR A 332 -4.45 -12.89 -14.10
N SER A 333 -4.49 -11.61 -14.47
CA SER A 333 -4.37 -10.47 -13.56
C SER A 333 -5.53 -9.52 -13.73
N LEU A 334 -6.00 -8.92 -12.64
CA LEU A 334 -6.97 -7.83 -12.70
C LEU A 334 -6.24 -6.49 -12.85
N ILE A 335 -6.58 -5.70 -13.86
CA ILE A 335 -6.17 -4.31 -14.06
C ILE A 335 -7.22 -3.40 -13.45
N ALA A 336 -6.94 -2.84 -12.28
CA ALA A 336 -7.94 -2.16 -11.45
C ALA A 336 -8.56 -0.92 -12.12
N GLN A 337 -7.84 -0.24 -13.01
CA GLN A 337 -8.36 0.93 -13.73
C GLN A 337 -9.39 0.60 -14.81
N LEU A 338 -9.44 -0.67 -15.24
CA LEU A 338 -10.33 -1.15 -16.30
C LEU A 338 -11.57 -1.88 -15.75
N VAL A 339 -11.76 -1.83 -14.43
CA VAL A 339 -13.00 -2.31 -13.81
C VAL A 339 -14.20 -1.46 -14.26
N PRO A 340 -15.42 -2.03 -14.24
CA PRO A 340 -16.63 -1.32 -14.67
C PRO A 340 -16.81 0.02 -13.95
N ASP A 341 -17.33 1.03 -14.65
CA ASP A 341 -17.70 2.32 -14.08
C ASP A 341 -19.07 2.26 -13.37
N ILE A 342 -20.00 1.52 -13.97
CA ILE A 342 -21.36 1.31 -13.44
C ILE A 342 -21.32 0.26 -12.33
N ARG A 343 -21.99 0.58 -11.22
CA ARG A 343 -22.18 -0.36 -10.10
C ARG A 343 -22.95 -1.61 -10.58
N PRO A 344 -22.45 -2.82 -10.35
CA PRO A 344 -23.11 -4.06 -10.75
C PRO A 344 -24.25 -4.41 -9.79
N GLU A 345 -25.40 -3.74 -9.90
CA GLU A 345 -26.50 -3.84 -8.92
C GLU A 345 -27.04 -5.26 -8.70
N GLU A 346 -27.10 -6.09 -9.75
CA GLU A 346 -27.58 -7.47 -9.64
C GLU A 346 -26.62 -8.35 -8.82
N LEU A 347 -25.33 -8.33 -9.17
CA LEU A 347 -24.29 -9.07 -8.44
C LEU A 347 -24.15 -8.55 -7.00
N LEU A 348 -24.20 -7.23 -6.83
CA LEU A 348 -24.12 -6.60 -5.52
C LEU A 348 -25.29 -7.02 -4.64
N ARG A 349 -26.53 -7.03 -5.14
CA ARG A 349 -27.70 -7.45 -4.36
C ARG A 349 -27.60 -8.91 -3.91
N ALA A 350 -27.00 -9.78 -4.74
CA ALA A 350 -26.78 -11.18 -4.41
C ALA A 350 -25.72 -11.34 -3.30
N ALA A 351 -24.59 -10.62 -3.40
CA ALA A 351 -23.50 -10.74 -2.44
C ALA A 351 -23.67 -9.88 -1.17
N TRP A 352 -24.50 -8.84 -1.24
CA TRP A 352 -24.77 -7.87 -0.18
C TRP A 352 -26.29 -7.61 -0.09
N PRO A 353 -27.05 -8.54 0.53
CA PRO A 353 -28.50 -8.39 0.70
C PRO A 353 -28.86 -7.12 1.49
N PRO A 354 -30.11 -6.63 1.47
CA PRO A 354 -30.46 -5.39 2.16
C PRO A 354 -30.29 -5.50 3.69
N GLU A 355 -30.64 -6.64 4.27
CA GLU A 355 -30.56 -6.89 5.70
C GLU A 355 -29.33 -7.76 6.05
N PRO A 356 -28.71 -7.55 7.22
CA PRO A 356 -27.67 -8.44 7.72
C PRO A 356 -28.23 -9.84 7.99
N ALA A 357 -27.36 -10.85 7.94
CA ALA A 357 -27.76 -12.21 8.29
C ALA A 357 -28.20 -12.29 9.76
N ALA A 358 -29.04 -13.27 10.09
CA ALA A 358 -29.51 -13.44 11.46
C ALA A 358 -28.34 -13.65 12.42
N GLY A 359 -28.24 -12.79 13.46
CA GLY A 359 -27.15 -12.80 14.44
C GLY A 359 -25.94 -11.94 14.06
N ASP A 360 -25.90 -11.36 12.86
CA ASP A 360 -24.87 -10.39 12.49
C ASP A 360 -25.27 -8.97 12.91
N LEU A 361 -24.27 -8.23 13.37
CA LEU A 361 -24.31 -6.80 13.58
C LEU A 361 -23.83 -6.07 12.33
N GLU A 362 -24.35 -4.86 12.11
CA GLU A 362 -23.86 -3.95 11.09
C GLU A 362 -23.17 -2.77 11.79
N GLN A 363 -21.93 -2.48 11.41
CA GLN A 363 -21.23 -1.26 11.82
C GLN A 363 -20.87 -0.43 10.59
N ILE A 364 -21.05 0.88 10.71
CA ILE A 364 -20.81 1.83 9.61
C ILE A 364 -19.90 2.96 10.08
N GLN A 365 -18.84 3.21 9.31
CA GLN A 365 -18.07 4.43 9.39
C GLN A 365 -17.92 5.09 8.03
N VAL A 366 -17.67 6.39 8.07
CA VAL A 366 -17.41 7.21 6.90
C VAL A 366 -16.06 7.89 7.07
N CYS A 367 -15.14 7.56 6.17
CA CYS A 367 -13.88 8.27 5.96
C CYS A 367 -14.18 9.54 5.17
N ARG A 368 -14.25 10.66 5.87
CA ARG A 368 -14.46 11.97 5.27
C ARG A 368 -13.11 12.52 4.79
N ILE A 369 -12.98 12.75 3.50
CA ILE A 369 -11.73 13.22 2.91
C ILE A 369 -11.77 14.74 2.89
N VAL A 370 -10.83 15.36 3.59
CA VAL A 370 -10.75 16.80 3.73
C VAL A 370 -9.37 17.35 3.37
N ASP A 371 -9.33 18.58 2.90
CA ASP A 371 -8.09 19.33 2.72
C ASP A 371 -7.57 19.90 4.07
N ASP A 372 -6.43 20.60 4.04
CA ASP A 372 -5.85 21.24 5.21
C ASP A 372 -6.75 22.28 5.91
N ARG A 373 -7.84 22.71 5.27
CA ARG A 373 -8.83 23.66 5.80
C ARG A 373 -10.08 22.96 6.34
N GLY A 374 -10.14 21.63 6.27
CA GLY A 374 -11.32 20.86 6.68
C GLY A 374 -12.46 20.86 5.64
N GLN A 375 -12.19 21.31 4.40
CA GLN A 375 -13.17 21.27 3.32
C GLN A 375 -13.13 19.93 2.61
N SER A 376 -14.28 19.46 2.10
CA SER A 376 -14.36 18.19 1.39
C SER A 376 -13.48 18.20 0.13
N ALA A 377 -12.62 17.21 0.01
CA ALA A 377 -11.66 17.08 -1.08
C ALA A 377 -11.77 15.70 -1.75
N THR A 378 -11.28 15.59 -2.99
CA THR A 378 -11.42 14.37 -3.80
C THR A 378 -10.09 13.63 -3.87
N ALA A 379 -10.06 12.38 -3.43
CA ALA A 379 -8.94 11.46 -3.66
C ALA A 379 -9.17 10.69 -4.98
N GLU A 380 -8.77 11.29 -6.11
CA GLU A 380 -8.97 10.68 -7.43
C GLU A 380 -8.19 9.35 -7.54
N GLY A 381 -8.85 8.29 -8.04
CA GLY A 381 -8.24 6.98 -8.23
C GLY A 381 -8.14 6.11 -6.96
N ILE A 382 -8.68 6.57 -5.83
CA ILE A 382 -8.59 5.83 -4.56
C ILE A 382 -9.12 4.40 -4.62
N PHE A 383 -10.24 4.16 -5.32
CA PHE A 383 -10.81 2.81 -5.40
C PHE A 383 -9.97 1.85 -6.24
N TYR A 384 -9.22 2.30 -7.24
CA TYR A 384 -8.30 1.44 -7.96
C TYR A 384 -7.21 0.91 -7.03
N GLN A 385 -6.65 1.80 -6.22
CA GLN A 385 -5.65 1.43 -5.22
C GLN A 385 -6.24 0.55 -4.12
N LEU A 386 -7.46 0.82 -3.64
CA LEU A 386 -8.12 -0.02 -2.64
C LEU A 386 -8.44 -1.41 -3.18
N ILE A 387 -8.89 -1.54 -4.43
CA ILE A 387 -9.14 -2.83 -5.08
C ILE A 387 -7.86 -3.67 -5.09
N VAL A 388 -6.71 -3.07 -5.44
CA VAL A 388 -5.43 -3.79 -5.43
C VAL A 388 -4.91 -4.05 -4.02
N ARG A 389 -4.97 -3.07 -3.11
CA ARG A 389 -4.45 -3.21 -1.73
C ARG A 389 -5.24 -4.18 -0.87
N LEU A 390 -6.54 -4.29 -1.11
CA LEU A 390 -7.46 -5.14 -0.36
C LEU A 390 -7.78 -6.44 -1.08
N HIS A 391 -7.05 -6.78 -2.16
CA HIS A 391 -7.32 -7.95 -3.00
C HIS A 391 -7.31 -9.28 -2.23
N LYS A 392 -6.54 -9.38 -1.14
CA LYS A 392 -6.52 -10.57 -0.26
C LYS A 392 -7.87 -10.89 0.39
N PHE A 393 -8.76 -9.90 0.49
CA PHE A 393 -10.14 -10.03 0.97
C PHE A 393 -11.16 -10.00 -0.18
N SER A 394 -10.71 -9.95 -1.45
CA SER A 394 -11.61 -9.94 -2.59
C SER A 394 -12.37 -11.25 -2.66
N LEU A 395 -13.69 -11.18 -2.88
CA LEU A 395 -14.49 -12.35 -3.25
C LEU A 395 -13.91 -13.07 -4.48
N GLY A 396 -13.22 -12.31 -5.35
CA GLY A 396 -12.59 -12.80 -6.55
C GLY A 396 -11.24 -13.49 -6.36
N ARG A 397 -10.76 -13.66 -5.11
CA ARG A 397 -9.40 -14.17 -4.84
C ARG A 397 -9.23 -15.63 -5.25
N ALA A 398 -10.18 -16.48 -4.86
CA ALA A 398 -10.16 -17.91 -5.18
C ALA A 398 -10.84 -18.21 -6.53
N ASP A 399 -11.71 -17.31 -6.98
CA ASP A 399 -12.44 -17.41 -8.25
C ASP A 399 -12.73 -16.01 -8.77
N SER A 400 -12.01 -15.57 -9.81
CA SER A 400 -12.13 -14.24 -10.38
C SER A 400 -13.57 -13.84 -10.75
N HIS A 401 -14.46 -14.79 -11.05
CA HIS A 401 -15.85 -14.51 -11.41
C HIS A 401 -16.71 -14.04 -10.24
N GLN A 402 -16.29 -14.29 -9.00
CA GLN A 402 -17.00 -13.85 -7.79
C GLN A 402 -16.59 -12.45 -7.34
N GLY A 403 -15.56 -11.86 -7.96
CA GLY A 403 -15.12 -10.51 -7.65
C GLY A 403 -16.19 -9.45 -7.92
N ILE A 404 -16.50 -8.64 -6.90
CA ILE A 404 -17.45 -7.52 -7.02
C ILE A 404 -16.72 -6.22 -6.72
N HIS A 405 -16.36 -5.51 -7.78
CA HIS A 405 -15.70 -4.21 -7.72
C HIS A 405 -16.06 -3.37 -8.95
N TRP A 406 -16.01 -2.06 -8.79
CA TRP A 406 -16.23 -1.06 -9.83
C TRP A 406 -15.48 0.22 -9.46
N GLN A 407 -15.44 1.22 -10.33
CA GLN A 407 -14.63 2.44 -10.14
C GLN A 407 -14.95 3.23 -8.85
N ARG A 408 -16.05 2.92 -8.15
CA ARG A 408 -16.53 3.63 -6.95
C ARG A 408 -16.92 2.71 -5.79
N GLY A 409 -16.56 1.44 -5.83
CA GLY A 409 -16.91 0.51 -4.77
C GLY A 409 -16.36 -0.90 -4.93
N LEU A 410 -16.35 -1.64 -3.84
CA LEU A 410 -16.00 -3.06 -3.80
C LEU A 410 -16.64 -3.78 -2.61
N VAL A 411 -16.78 -5.09 -2.74
CA VAL A 411 -17.20 -6.00 -1.66
C VAL A 411 -16.03 -6.90 -1.30
N LEU A 412 -15.78 -7.06 -0.01
CA LEU A 412 -14.70 -7.83 0.58
C LEU A 412 -15.24 -8.82 1.59
N ASP A 413 -14.54 -9.94 1.80
CA ASP A 413 -14.89 -10.98 2.76
C ASP A 413 -13.62 -11.46 3.48
N ASP A 414 -13.68 -11.49 4.81
CA ASP A 414 -12.59 -11.96 5.68
C ASP A 414 -13.08 -13.15 6.55
N GLY A 415 -13.87 -14.04 5.95
CA GLY A 415 -14.35 -15.26 6.59
C GLY A 415 -15.17 -14.97 7.84
N TYR A 416 -14.72 -15.42 9.01
CA TYR A 416 -15.44 -15.22 10.27
C TYR A 416 -15.38 -13.78 10.80
N ASN A 417 -14.47 -12.95 10.30
CA ASN A 417 -14.41 -11.52 10.60
C ASN A 417 -15.50 -10.73 9.83
N GLY A 418 -16.13 -11.39 8.85
CA GLY A 418 -17.33 -10.95 8.15
C GLY A 418 -17.09 -10.32 6.80
N ARG A 419 -18.15 -9.72 6.26
CA ARG A 419 -18.16 -9.12 4.94
C ARG A 419 -18.18 -7.61 5.04
N ALA A 420 -17.47 -6.94 4.14
CA ALA A 420 -17.42 -5.49 4.06
C ALA A 420 -17.88 -4.98 2.70
N TYR A 421 -18.54 -3.83 2.72
CA TYR A 421 -18.92 -3.07 1.56
C TYR A 421 -18.33 -1.66 1.66
N LEU A 422 -17.47 -1.32 0.70
CA LEU A 422 -16.86 0.01 0.58
C LEU A 422 -17.46 0.73 -0.62
N ALA A 423 -17.92 1.96 -0.43
CA ALA A 423 -18.50 2.77 -1.50
C ALA A 423 -18.18 4.25 -1.38
N HIS A 424 -17.94 4.88 -2.51
CA HIS A 424 -17.78 6.32 -2.62
C HIS A 424 -19.14 7.04 -2.54
N ILE A 425 -19.30 7.95 -1.60
CA ILE A 425 -20.52 8.77 -1.41
C ILE A 425 -20.12 10.24 -1.43
N GLY A 426 -20.52 10.97 -2.48
CA GLY A 426 -19.94 12.29 -2.74
C GLY A 426 -18.44 12.16 -2.96
N ASN A 427 -17.64 12.76 -2.07
CA ASN A 427 -16.19 12.68 -2.01
C ASN A 427 -15.66 11.75 -0.90
N ASP A 428 -16.55 11.22 -0.05
CA ASP A 428 -16.19 10.44 1.12
C ASP A 428 -16.32 8.94 0.83
N ILE A 429 -15.72 8.11 1.69
CA ILE A 429 -15.78 6.65 1.60
C ILE A 429 -16.60 6.12 2.76
N ARG A 430 -17.73 5.50 2.47
CA ARG A 430 -18.50 4.73 3.46
C ARG A 430 -18.01 3.29 3.47
N ILE A 431 -17.73 2.80 4.67
CA ILE A 431 -17.36 1.42 4.94
C ILE A 431 -18.42 0.83 5.85
N THR A 432 -19.08 -0.22 5.38
CA THR A 432 -20.05 -0.99 6.16
C THR A 432 -19.52 -2.40 6.33
N VAL A 433 -19.48 -2.91 7.55
CA VAL A 433 -19.08 -4.29 7.84
C VAL A 433 -20.24 -5.01 8.52
N ARG A 434 -20.52 -6.23 8.06
CA ARG A 434 -21.53 -7.13 8.59
C ARG A 434 -20.86 -8.41 9.06
N ALA A 435 -20.98 -8.66 10.34
CA ALA A 435 -20.43 -9.82 11.01
C ALA A 435 -21.12 -9.97 12.36
N SER A 436 -20.96 -11.11 13.01
CA SER A 436 -21.29 -11.21 14.43
C SER A 436 -20.54 -10.16 15.27
N TYR A 437 -19.30 -9.83 14.89
CA TYR A 437 -18.46 -8.80 15.53
C TYR A 437 -17.63 -7.99 14.50
N PRO A 438 -18.22 -6.96 13.89
CA PRO A 438 -17.63 -6.29 12.72
C PRO A 438 -16.44 -5.37 13.04
N THR A 439 -16.13 -5.17 14.33
CA THR A 439 -15.23 -4.14 14.83
C THR A 439 -13.79 -4.26 14.34
N TYR A 440 -13.23 -5.47 14.32
CA TYR A 440 -11.85 -5.70 13.87
C TYR A 440 -11.70 -5.37 12.38
N PHE A 441 -12.52 -5.99 11.54
CA PHE A 441 -12.40 -5.83 10.09
C PHE A 441 -12.71 -4.40 9.66
N LEU A 442 -13.70 -3.75 10.29
CA LEU A 442 -13.97 -2.32 10.07
C LEU A 442 -12.76 -1.45 10.44
N GLY A 443 -12.16 -1.68 11.60
CA GLY A 443 -10.96 -0.95 12.03
C GLY A 443 -9.77 -1.12 11.08
N LEU A 444 -9.56 -2.35 10.57
CA LEU A 444 -8.54 -2.64 9.57
C LEU A 444 -8.76 -1.83 8.29
N LEU A 445 -9.98 -1.87 7.74
CA LEU A 445 -10.33 -1.19 6.49
C LEU A 445 -10.26 0.33 6.62
N ILE A 446 -10.75 0.89 7.73
CA ILE A 446 -10.65 2.33 8.03
C ILE A 446 -9.17 2.73 8.16
N GLY A 447 -8.37 1.91 8.83
CA GLY A 447 -6.92 2.12 8.94
C GLY A 447 -6.23 2.17 7.58
N GLU A 448 -6.60 1.28 6.65
CA GLU A 448 -6.04 1.31 5.29
C GLU A 448 -6.49 2.52 4.49
N VAL A 449 -7.77 2.89 4.53
CA VAL A 449 -8.26 4.08 3.83
C VAL A 449 -7.60 5.34 4.38
N LYS A 450 -7.55 5.49 5.72
CA LYS A 450 -6.92 6.64 6.38
C LYS A 450 -5.45 6.75 6.01
N TRP A 451 -4.70 5.65 6.15
CA TRP A 451 -3.29 5.61 5.80
C TRP A 451 -3.09 5.96 4.32
N LEU A 452 -3.89 5.40 3.43
CA LEU A 452 -3.77 5.66 2.00
C LEU A 452 -4.03 7.14 1.68
N VAL A 453 -5.10 7.72 2.22
CA VAL A 453 -5.43 9.14 2.01
C VAL A 453 -4.28 10.04 2.49
N GLU A 454 -3.82 9.84 3.72
CA GLU A 454 -2.87 10.74 4.39
C GLU A 454 -1.42 10.57 3.91
N ASN A 455 -1.04 9.41 3.37
CA ASN A 455 0.32 9.17 2.88
C ASN A 455 0.45 9.27 1.36
N PHE A 456 -0.65 9.10 0.62
CA PHE A 456 -0.61 9.13 -0.84
C PHE A 456 -0.91 10.53 -1.39
N TRP A 457 -1.85 11.26 -0.78
CA TRP A 457 -2.19 12.62 -1.18
C TRP A 457 -1.76 13.61 -0.09
N GLU A 458 -0.67 14.30 -0.34
CA GLU A 458 -0.11 15.27 0.60
C GLU A 458 -1.03 16.49 0.77
N GLY A 459 -1.35 16.83 2.03
CA GLY A 459 -2.33 17.88 2.36
C GLY A 459 -3.78 17.40 2.43
N LEU A 460 -4.07 16.13 2.12
CA LEU A 460 -5.34 15.51 2.48
C LEU A 460 -5.28 14.86 3.86
N LYS A 461 -6.40 14.92 4.56
CA LYS A 461 -6.65 14.23 5.82
C LYS A 461 -7.89 13.37 5.69
N CYS A 462 -7.91 12.27 6.44
CA CYS A 462 -9.06 11.40 6.52
C CYS A 462 -9.67 11.51 7.93
N GLU A 463 -10.73 12.29 8.06
CA GLU A 463 -11.54 12.38 9.27
C GLU A 463 -12.45 11.16 9.37
N VAL A 464 -12.27 10.35 10.41
CA VAL A 464 -13.11 9.18 10.66
C VAL A 464 -14.38 9.63 11.37
N THR A 465 -15.53 9.37 10.75
CA THR A 465 -16.84 9.80 11.25
C THR A 465 -17.82 8.63 11.35
N VAL A 466 -18.81 8.77 12.23
CA VAL A 466 -19.95 7.84 12.35
C VAL A 466 -21.25 8.55 11.92
N PRO A 467 -22.18 7.84 11.26
CA PRO A 467 -23.44 8.42 10.84
C PRO A 467 -24.37 8.67 12.02
N CYS A 468 -25.26 9.64 11.84
CA CYS A 468 -26.37 9.91 12.75
C CYS A 468 -27.35 8.74 12.80
N LEU A 469 -27.74 8.34 14.01
CA LEU A 469 -28.67 7.25 14.30
C LEU A 469 -30.14 7.70 14.18
N ALA A 470 -30.39 9.01 14.16
CA ALA A 470 -31.75 9.54 14.08
C ALA A 470 -32.34 9.34 12.66
N PRO A 471 -33.58 8.83 12.53
CA PRO A 471 -34.29 8.85 11.27
C PRO A 471 -34.61 10.30 10.86
N SER A 472 -34.33 10.69 9.61
CA SER A 472 -34.83 11.97 9.09
C SER A 472 -36.27 11.82 8.60
N GLY A 473 -37.08 12.86 8.72
CA GLY A 473 -38.52 12.87 8.41
C GLY A 473 -38.87 12.07 7.15
N GLY A 474 -39.43 10.88 7.34
CA GLY A 474 -39.82 9.93 6.30
C GLY A 474 -38.70 8.98 5.84
N SER A 475 -38.49 7.86 6.55
CA SER A 475 -37.68 6.66 6.18
C SER A 475 -36.23 6.86 5.72
N LYS A 476 -35.76 8.09 5.49
CA LYS A 476 -34.39 8.38 5.03
C LYS A 476 -33.48 8.61 6.24
N PRO A 477 -32.27 8.03 6.26
CA PRO A 477 -31.31 8.30 7.34
C PRO A 477 -30.87 9.76 7.34
N CYS A 478 -30.64 10.33 8.53
CA CYS A 478 -30.13 11.69 8.67
C CYS A 478 -28.72 11.80 8.05
N PRO A 479 -28.42 12.86 7.26
CA PRO A 479 -27.11 13.04 6.64
C PRO A 479 -26.00 13.46 7.62
N GLY A 480 -26.34 13.64 8.91
CA GLY A 480 -25.37 14.05 9.92
C GLY A 480 -24.26 13.02 10.11
N LEU A 481 -23.04 13.52 10.22
CA LEU A 481 -21.84 12.75 10.54
C LEU A 481 -21.21 13.35 11.79
N PHE A 482 -20.64 12.50 12.65
CA PHE A 482 -19.94 12.89 13.87
C PHE A 482 -18.49 12.42 13.79
N ALA A 483 -17.53 13.32 13.97
CA ALA A 483 -16.13 12.95 14.05
C ALA A 483 -15.90 12.10 15.31
N VAL A 484 -15.30 10.92 15.14
CA VAL A 484 -15.04 9.99 16.25
C VAL A 484 -14.13 10.63 17.29
N GLU A 485 -13.15 11.43 16.85
CA GLU A 485 -12.22 12.16 17.71
C GLU A 485 -12.96 13.16 18.63
N ASP A 486 -13.91 13.91 18.07
CA ASP A 486 -14.74 14.86 18.84
C ASP A 486 -15.64 14.14 19.84
N LEU A 487 -16.22 13.00 19.47
CA LEU A 487 -17.05 12.19 20.37
C LEU A 487 -16.24 11.69 21.57
N VAL A 488 -15.02 11.19 21.32
CA VAL A 488 -14.11 10.71 22.37
C VAL A 488 -13.68 11.86 23.30
N GLU A 489 -13.33 13.02 22.74
CA GLU A 489 -12.94 14.19 23.53
C GLU A 489 -14.10 14.70 24.41
N ASN A 490 -15.32 14.75 23.89
CA ASN A 490 -16.50 15.13 24.68
C ASN A 490 -16.78 14.13 25.80
N LYS A 491 -16.66 12.82 25.52
CA LYS A 491 -16.79 11.78 26.54
C LYS A 491 -15.75 11.94 27.65
N LYS A 492 -14.50 12.24 27.31
CA LYS A 492 -13.43 12.51 28.30
C LYS A 492 -13.73 13.73 29.18
N ARG A 493 -14.41 14.73 28.63
CA ARG A 493 -14.87 15.92 29.35
C ARG A 493 -16.14 15.70 30.19
N GLY A 494 -16.71 14.49 30.16
CA GLY A 494 -17.90 14.13 30.92
C GLY A 494 -19.23 14.54 30.27
N TYR A 495 -19.24 14.86 28.98
CA TYR A 495 -20.46 15.11 28.21
C TYR A 495 -20.92 13.79 27.56
N PRO A 496 -22.07 13.22 27.95
CA PRO A 496 -22.52 11.92 27.45
C PRO A 496 -23.29 12.00 26.12
N GLU A 497 -23.73 13.19 25.71
CA GLU A 497 -24.55 13.38 24.51
C GLU A 497 -23.93 14.41 23.56
N TYR A 498 -24.14 14.21 22.25
CA TYR A 498 -23.73 15.15 21.20
C TYR A 498 -24.93 15.49 20.30
N ARG A 499 -25.15 16.79 20.06
CA ARG A 499 -26.27 17.27 19.24
C ARG A 499 -25.96 17.21 17.75
N CYS A 500 -26.82 16.59 16.95
CA CYS A 500 -26.67 16.53 15.50
C CYS A 500 -26.85 17.92 14.86
N PRO A 501 -25.94 18.39 13.98
CA PRO A 501 -26.12 19.66 13.30
C PRO A 501 -27.26 19.66 12.27
N PHE A 502 -27.71 18.50 11.78
CA PHE A 502 -28.74 18.38 10.74
C PHE A 502 -30.14 18.16 11.33
N CYS A 503 -30.38 17.04 12.01
CA CYS A 503 -31.70 16.76 12.60
C CYS A 503 -31.92 17.46 13.95
N LYS A 504 -30.89 18.07 14.54
CA LYS A 504 -30.94 18.78 15.84
C LYS A 504 -31.22 17.90 17.06
N GLU A 505 -31.39 16.60 16.89
CA GLU A 505 -31.53 15.61 17.96
C GLU A 505 -30.23 15.41 18.75
N TRP A 506 -30.37 15.25 20.06
CA TRP A 506 -29.29 14.82 20.95
C TRP A 506 -29.14 13.31 20.87
N GLN A 507 -27.90 12.83 20.78
CA GLN A 507 -27.59 11.42 20.67
C GLN A 507 -26.55 11.03 21.69
N ASP A 508 -26.77 9.88 22.30
CA ASP A 508 -25.83 9.26 23.22
C ASP A 508 -24.50 8.93 22.52
N ILE A 509 -23.40 9.38 23.11
CA ILE A 509 -22.07 9.21 22.54
C ILE A 509 -21.66 7.73 22.52
N ASP A 510 -22.06 6.93 23.51
CA ASP A 510 -21.72 5.51 23.54
C ASP A 510 -22.45 4.73 22.44
N ALA A 511 -23.70 5.07 22.16
CA ALA A 511 -24.44 4.56 21.01
C ALA A 511 -23.78 4.95 19.68
N LEU A 512 -23.29 6.18 19.53
CA LEU A 512 -22.56 6.61 18.33
C LEU A 512 -21.22 5.86 18.19
N LEU A 513 -20.45 5.78 19.28
CA LEU A 513 -19.17 5.07 19.32
C LEU A 513 -19.31 3.56 19.20
N SER A 514 -20.52 2.99 19.36
CA SER A 514 -20.77 1.59 19.01
C SER A 514 -20.56 1.29 17.52
N ASN A 515 -20.56 2.32 16.65
CA ASN A 515 -20.19 2.21 15.23
C ASN A 515 -18.72 2.51 14.96
N ALA A 516 -17.97 2.99 15.96
CA ALA A 516 -16.53 3.15 15.90
C ALA A 516 -15.84 1.91 16.50
N PRO A 517 -14.66 1.46 16.02
CA PRO A 517 -13.85 0.61 16.85
C PRO A 517 -13.60 1.33 18.17
N PRO A 518 -13.53 0.60 19.30
CA PRO A 518 -13.15 1.23 20.55
C PRO A 518 -11.85 1.97 20.29
N VAL A 519 -11.84 3.29 20.52
CA VAL A 519 -10.64 4.12 20.41
C VAL A 519 -9.73 3.72 21.58
N ARG A 520 -9.11 2.53 21.46
CA ARG A 520 -8.15 1.99 22.43
C ARG A 520 -6.82 2.72 22.38
N ALA A 521 -6.63 3.61 21.40
CA ALA A 521 -5.48 4.48 21.27
C ALA A 521 -5.35 5.56 22.37
N LEU A 522 -6.29 5.67 23.32
CA LEU A 522 -6.27 6.74 24.34
C LEU A 522 -6.65 6.29 25.76
N THR A 523 -6.85 4.99 26.01
CA THR A 523 -6.83 4.46 27.37
C THR A 523 -5.38 4.22 27.78
N THR A 524 -4.99 4.66 28.97
CA THR A 524 -3.67 4.44 29.58
C THR A 524 -3.33 2.96 29.85
N GLU A 525 -4.12 2.03 29.32
CA GLU A 525 -3.88 0.59 29.45
C GLU A 525 -2.72 0.20 28.54
N SER A 526 -1.70 -0.43 29.12
CA SER A 526 -0.55 -0.90 28.38
C SER A 526 -1.00 -1.98 27.38
N PRO A 527 -0.37 -2.11 26.20
CA PRO A 527 -0.53 -3.30 25.35
C PRO A 527 -0.35 -4.62 26.12
N LEU A 528 0.41 -4.58 27.22
CA LEU A 528 0.60 -5.69 28.14
C LEU A 528 -0.64 -6.03 28.98
N ASP A 529 -1.45 -5.04 29.36
CA ASP A 529 -2.68 -5.23 30.14
C ASP A 529 -3.79 -5.84 29.27
N THR A 530 -3.91 -5.37 28.03
CA THR A 530 -4.79 -5.97 27.01
C THR A 530 -4.39 -7.43 26.74
N LEU A 531 -3.09 -7.69 26.58
CA LEU A 531 -2.55 -9.04 26.42
C LEU A 531 -2.90 -9.94 27.63
N MET A 532 -2.83 -9.39 28.85
CA MET A 532 -3.17 -10.12 30.08
C MET A 532 -4.66 -10.41 30.25
N ALA A 533 -5.54 -9.49 29.83
CA ALA A 533 -6.98 -9.71 29.86
C ALA A 533 -7.42 -10.81 28.87
N GLU A 534 -6.87 -10.79 27.65
CA GLU A 534 -7.24 -11.73 26.58
C GLU A 534 -6.59 -13.13 26.75
N PHE A 535 -5.58 -13.27 27.63
CA PHE A 535 -4.99 -14.58 27.94
C PHE A 535 -5.95 -15.56 28.64
N ALA A 536 -6.93 -15.06 29.41
CA ALA A 536 -7.96 -15.91 30.02
C ALA A 536 -8.88 -16.53 28.95
N ASP A 537 -9.08 -15.77 27.87
CA ASP A 537 -9.93 -16.07 26.72
C ASP A 537 -9.24 -17.02 25.72
N MET A 538 -7.90 -17.04 25.71
CA MET A 538 -7.08 -17.93 24.88
C MET A 538 -7.35 -19.43 25.10
N LYS A 539 -7.60 -19.86 26.35
CA LYS A 539 -7.91 -21.29 26.63
C LYS A 539 -9.24 -21.73 26.00
N ARG A 540 -10.20 -20.81 25.89
CA ARG A 540 -11.48 -21.10 25.21
C ARG A 540 -11.28 -21.13 23.70
N ALA A 541 -10.53 -20.17 23.16
CA ALA A 541 -10.17 -20.14 21.74
C ALA A 541 -9.46 -21.42 21.31
N LEU A 542 -8.58 -21.95 22.18
CA LEU A 542 -7.89 -23.22 21.96
C LEU A 542 -8.84 -24.41 21.81
N VAL A 543 -9.85 -24.52 22.68
CA VAL A 543 -10.86 -25.58 22.64
C VAL A 543 -11.69 -25.47 21.36
N ILE A 544 -12.10 -24.26 20.99
CA ILE A 544 -12.84 -23.97 19.76
C ILE A 544 -12.02 -24.39 18.54
N THR A 545 -10.75 -23.98 18.45
CA THR A 545 -9.87 -24.35 17.33
C THR A 545 -9.73 -25.87 17.25
N HIS A 546 -9.51 -26.57 18.38
CA HIS A 546 -9.40 -28.04 18.40
C HIS A 546 -10.68 -28.76 17.95
N GLU A 547 -11.84 -28.37 18.48
CA GLU A 547 -13.12 -28.98 18.11
C GLU A 547 -13.44 -28.73 16.63
N ARG A 548 -13.06 -27.57 16.09
CA ARG A 548 -13.39 -27.14 14.73
C ARG A 548 -12.36 -27.52 13.67
N MET A 549 -11.12 -27.85 14.04
CA MET A 549 -10.15 -28.48 13.12
C MET A 549 -10.67 -29.82 12.57
N ARG A 550 -11.66 -30.46 13.23
CA ARG A 550 -12.36 -31.67 12.74
C ARG A 550 -13.65 -31.38 11.94
N GLY A 551 -14.24 -30.19 12.03
CA GLY A 551 -15.59 -29.88 11.51
C GLY A 551 -15.69 -28.66 10.57
N GLY A 552 -14.61 -27.89 10.39
CA GLY A 552 -14.55 -26.68 9.55
C GLY A 552 -15.00 -25.40 10.27
N PHE A 553 -14.34 -24.27 9.97
CA PHE A 553 -14.59 -22.97 10.59
C PHE A 553 -15.91 -22.30 10.16
N ALA A 554 -16.59 -22.83 9.14
CA ALA A 554 -17.90 -22.34 8.69
C ALA A 554 -19.02 -22.55 9.74
N GLN A 555 -18.80 -23.42 10.74
CA GLN A 555 -19.79 -23.78 11.76
C GLN A 555 -19.60 -23.08 13.12
N LEU A 556 -18.76 -22.04 13.20
CA LEU A 556 -18.57 -21.29 14.44
C LEU A 556 -19.89 -20.64 14.90
N ASP A 557 -20.17 -20.75 16.20
CA ASP A 557 -21.29 -20.01 16.79
C ASP A 557 -20.92 -18.52 16.99
N THR A 558 -21.92 -17.71 17.37
CA THR A 558 -21.73 -16.27 17.55
C THR A 558 -20.69 -15.94 18.64
N ASN A 559 -20.65 -16.69 19.74
CA ASN A 559 -19.72 -16.42 20.85
C ASN A 559 -18.28 -16.76 20.46
N ASP A 560 -18.09 -17.86 19.73
CA ASP A 560 -16.78 -18.28 19.22
C ASP A 560 -16.21 -17.25 18.25
N LYS A 561 -17.04 -16.73 17.33
CA LYS A 561 -16.65 -15.65 16.40
C LYS A 561 -16.26 -14.38 17.15
N GLN A 562 -16.95 -14.04 18.25
CA GLN A 562 -16.60 -12.89 19.08
C GLN A 562 -15.19 -12.98 19.63
N LEU A 563 -14.89 -14.15 20.16
CA LEU A 563 -13.64 -14.42 20.83
C LEU A 563 -12.47 -14.30 19.83
N LEU A 564 -12.60 -14.95 18.67
CA LEU A 564 -11.57 -14.91 17.63
C LEU A 564 -11.35 -13.50 17.07
N ASN A 565 -12.43 -12.74 16.80
CA ASN A 565 -12.31 -11.34 16.37
C ASN A 565 -11.55 -10.46 17.37
N ARG A 566 -11.82 -10.60 18.68
CA ARG A 566 -11.11 -9.85 19.73
C ARG A 566 -9.63 -10.22 19.78
N ILE A 567 -9.31 -11.50 19.63
CA ILE A 567 -7.94 -12.01 19.59
C ILE A 567 -7.19 -11.44 18.38
N ASP A 568 -7.81 -11.44 17.19
CA ASP A 568 -7.22 -10.86 15.98
C ASP A 568 -6.90 -9.37 16.13
N GLY A 569 -7.83 -8.61 16.71
CA GLY A 569 -7.62 -7.18 17.00
C GLY A 569 -6.44 -6.93 17.94
N ALA A 570 -6.43 -7.61 19.09
CA ALA A 570 -5.34 -7.49 20.06
C ALA A 570 -3.99 -7.90 19.45
N GLN A 571 -3.97 -8.97 18.65
CA GLN A 571 -2.75 -9.42 18.00
C GLN A 571 -2.22 -8.40 16.99
N ASN A 572 -3.09 -7.84 16.15
CA ASN A 572 -2.70 -6.85 15.14
C ASN A 572 -2.09 -5.59 15.77
N GLU A 573 -2.67 -5.09 16.87
CA GLU A 573 -2.12 -3.96 17.63
C GLU A 573 -0.71 -4.24 18.14
N LEU A 574 -0.46 -5.45 18.66
CA LEU A 574 0.85 -5.85 19.16
C LEU A 574 1.87 -6.00 18.03
N LEU A 575 1.47 -6.53 16.87
CA LEU A 575 2.34 -6.64 15.70
C LEU A 575 2.73 -5.26 15.17
N GLN A 576 1.78 -4.32 15.12
CA GLN A 576 2.05 -2.93 14.72
C GLN A 576 3.05 -2.24 15.66
N ALA A 577 3.00 -2.55 16.95
CA ALA A 577 3.98 -2.05 17.91
C ALA A 577 5.41 -2.59 17.69
N LEU A 578 5.57 -3.65 16.88
CA LEU A 578 6.86 -4.28 16.55
C LEU A 578 7.38 -3.88 15.15
N THR A 579 6.73 -2.92 14.46
CA THR A 579 6.88 -2.70 13.00
C THR A 579 8.27 -2.24 12.51
N ASP A 580 8.90 -1.25 13.15
CA ASP A 580 10.04 -0.52 12.56
C ASP A 580 11.34 -1.32 12.34
N GLU A 581 11.49 -2.47 12.99
CA GLU A 581 12.79 -3.16 13.10
C GLU A 581 12.97 -4.35 12.14
N ALA A 582 11.95 -4.69 11.37
CA ALA A 582 11.98 -5.84 10.44
C ALA A 582 12.89 -5.63 9.22
N ARG A 583 13.40 -4.40 8.97
CA ARG A 583 14.31 -4.13 7.85
C ARG A 583 15.59 -4.99 7.89
N ASP A 584 16.08 -5.24 9.11
CA ASP A 584 17.40 -5.84 9.37
C ASP A 584 17.37 -7.37 9.55
N GLY A 585 16.20 -7.96 9.72
CA GLY A 585 16.03 -9.41 9.88
C GLY A 585 14.66 -9.79 10.44
N PRO A 586 14.34 -11.10 10.50
CA PRO A 586 13.08 -11.58 11.04
C PRO A 586 12.90 -11.14 12.51
N ARG A 587 11.67 -10.79 12.88
CA ARG A 587 11.33 -10.37 14.26
C ARG A 587 10.48 -11.36 15.03
N LEU A 588 9.77 -12.26 14.33
CA LEU A 588 8.94 -13.27 14.96
C LEU A 588 9.76 -14.55 15.17
N PHE A 589 10.00 -14.87 16.44
CA PHE A 589 10.72 -16.06 16.84
C PHE A 589 10.28 -16.55 18.22
N SER A 590 10.43 -17.85 18.45
CA SER A 590 10.25 -18.48 19.76
C SER A 590 11.59 -19.04 20.25
N LEU A 591 11.78 -19.07 21.57
CA LEU A 591 12.98 -19.58 22.24
C LEU A 591 12.61 -20.68 23.22
N GLU A 592 13.31 -21.81 23.14
CA GLU A 592 13.23 -22.89 24.12
C GLU A 592 14.62 -23.36 24.52
N PRO A 593 14.86 -23.73 25.79
CA PRO A 593 16.16 -24.27 26.18
C PRO A 593 16.35 -25.67 25.59
N VAL A 594 17.55 -25.97 25.10
CA VAL A 594 17.87 -27.29 24.53
C VAL A 594 17.80 -28.39 25.61
N ALA A 595 18.20 -28.07 26.84
CA ALA A 595 18.17 -28.98 27.99
C ALA A 595 16.94 -28.75 28.89
N ARG A 596 15.73 -28.88 28.33
CA ARG A 596 14.45 -28.57 29.03
C ARG A 596 14.34 -29.16 30.44
N SER A 597 14.76 -30.41 30.66
CA SER A 597 14.61 -31.12 31.94
C SER A 597 15.69 -30.86 32.99
N ARG A 598 16.79 -30.16 32.64
CA ARG A 598 17.94 -29.91 33.53
C ARG A 598 18.22 -28.44 33.79
N LEU A 599 17.49 -27.54 33.14
CA LEU A 599 17.67 -26.11 33.32
C LEU A 599 17.14 -25.68 34.69
N ASN A 600 17.98 -25.01 35.49
CA ASN A 600 17.50 -24.22 36.62
C ASN A 600 17.17 -22.80 36.13
N PRO A 601 15.89 -22.41 36.02
CA PRO A 601 15.50 -21.11 35.46
C PRO A 601 16.07 -19.91 36.25
N LYS A 602 16.44 -20.12 37.51
CA LYS A 602 16.97 -19.08 38.42
C LYS A 602 18.49 -19.09 38.56
N GLY A 603 19.21 -20.05 37.95
CA GLY A 603 20.62 -20.35 38.29
C GLY A 603 21.61 -20.40 37.13
N TRP A 604 21.22 -20.19 35.88
CA TRP A 604 22.10 -20.31 34.72
C TRP A 604 22.92 -19.01 34.45
N ALA A 605 24.11 -19.16 33.88
CA ALA A 605 24.96 -18.04 33.45
C ALA A 605 24.99 -17.90 31.93
N ARG A 606 25.23 -19.04 31.24
CA ARG A 606 25.08 -19.24 29.80
C ARG A 606 24.33 -20.53 29.56
N GLU A 607 23.50 -20.54 28.54
CA GLU A 607 22.71 -21.72 28.17
C GLU A 607 22.43 -21.73 26.67
N LYS A 608 22.26 -22.93 26.11
CA LYS A 608 21.88 -23.10 24.70
C LYS A 608 20.36 -23.10 24.55
N PHE A 609 19.89 -22.23 23.68
CA PHE A 609 18.49 -22.12 23.28
C PHE A 609 18.33 -22.59 21.83
N ARG A 610 17.26 -23.35 21.58
CA ARG A 610 16.71 -23.56 20.25
C ARG A 610 15.81 -22.37 19.94
N LEU A 611 16.11 -21.71 18.84
CA LEU A 611 15.40 -20.58 18.28
C LEU A 611 14.64 -21.08 17.05
N THR A 612 13.34 -20.83 16.99
CA THR A 612 12.52 -21.14 15.81
C THR A 612 12.00 -19.85 15.21
N LEU A 613 12.22 -19.63 13.92
CA LEU A 613 11.69 -18.48 13.17
C LEU A 613 10.24 -18.71 12.73
N TRP A 614 9.48 -17.62 12.66
CA TRP A 614 8.07 -17.60 12.28
C TRP A 614 7.85 -16.70 11.06
N CYS A 615 6.90 -17.09 10.21
CA CYS A 615 6.48 -16.28 9.06
C CYS A 615 5.52 -15.19 9.53
N GLU A 616 5.77 -13.94 9.12
CA GLU A 616 4.94 -12.80 9.52
C GLU A 616 3.55 -12.76 8.85
N HIS A 617 3.42 -13.35 7.65
CA HIS A 617 2.15 -13.45 6.95
C HIS A 617 1.23 -14.51 7.58
N SER A 618 1.69 -15.76 7.62
CA SER A 618 0.89 -16.88 8.13
C SER A 618 0.84 -16.96 9.64
N ARG A 619 1.74 -16.28 10.36
CA ARG A 619 1.87 -16.36 11.82
C ARG A 619 2.15 -17.79 12.31
N LEU A 620 2.78 -18.62 11.45
CA LEU A 620 3.16 -20.00 11.73
C LEU A 620 4.69 -20.16 11.71
N PRO A 621 5.25 -21.09 12.50
CA PRO A 621 6.68 -21.37 12.52
C PRO A 621 7.12 -22.05 11.23
N LEU A 622 8.34 -21.76 10.79
CA LEU A 622 8.88 -22.28 9.53
C LEU A 622 8.89 -23.83 9.44
N PRO A 623 9.20 -24.58 10.52
CA PRO A 623 9.11 -26.04 10.46
C PRO A 623 7.76 -26.58 10.02
N VAL A 624 6.66 -25.94 10.43
CA VAL A 624 5.30 -26.33 10.07
C VAL A 624 5.00 -25.99 8.61
N LEU A 625 5.46 -24.83 8.15
CA LEU A 625 5.24 -24.38 6.77
C LEU A 625 5.99 -25.22 5.73
N TYR A 626 7.20 -25.67 6.07
CA TYR A 626 8.03 -26.49 5.20
C TYR A 626 7.83 -28.00 5.40
N GLY A 627 7.17 -28.43 6.48
CA GLY A 627 7.12 -29.83 6.88
C GLY A 627 8.49 -30.41 7.26
N ASP A 628 9.42 -29.58 7.75
CA ASP A 628 10.80 -29.95 8.10
C ASP A 628 11.20 -29.32 9.44
N GLU A 629 11.39 -30.16 10.46
CA GLU A 629 11.70 -29.78 11.85
C GLU A 629 12.96 -28.92 12.02
N ASN A 630 13.85 -28.89 11.02
CA ASN A 630 15.11 -28.15 11.06
C ASN A 630 15.06 -26.81 10.31
N LYS A 631 14.02 -26.55 9.51
CA LYS A 631 13.93 -25.31 8.72
C LYS A 631 13.70 -24.10 9.61
N GLY A 632 14.60 -23.12 9.53
CA GLY A 632 14.51 -21.91 10.34
C GLY A 632 14.76 -22.11 11.82
N VAL A 633 15.41 -23.22 12.18
CA VAL A 633 15.75 -23.55 13.57
C VAL A 633 17.24 -23.37 13.79
N TYR A 634 17.59 -22.61 14.83
CA TYR A 634 18.98 -22.29 15.18
C TYR A 634 19.27 -22.67 16.62
N ARG A 635 20.52 -23.02 16.92
CA ARG A 635 21.00 -23.23 18.28
C ARG A 635 21.92 -22.09 18.66
N ILE A 636 21.45 -21.23 19.55
CA ILE A 636 22.19 -20.06 20.01
C ILE A 636 22.53 -20.18 21.49
N GLU A 637 23.74 -19.79 21.85
CA GLU A 637 24.11 -19.65 23.26
C GLU A 637 23.79 -18.23 23.71
N LEU A 638 22.95 -18.11 24.74
CA LEU A 638 22.57 -16.83 25.31
C LEU A 638 23.18 -16.68 26.69
N GLU A 639 23.46 -15.43 27.08
CA GLU A 639 23.86 -15.10 28.44
C GLU A 639 22.66 -14.63 29.25
N ARG A 640 22.62 -14.94 30.55
CA ARG A 640 21.52 -14.53 31.42
C ARG A 640 21.37 -13.01 31.50
N LYS A 641 22.47 -12.26 31.41
CA LYS A 641 22.44 -10.78 31.42
C LYS A 641 21.67 -10.23 30.22
N TRP A 642 21.95 -10.76 29.03
CA TRP A 642 21.21 -10.42 27.81
C TRP A 642 19.74 -10.83 27.94
N PHE A 643 19.48 -12.06 28.38
CA PHE A 643 18.10 -12.56 28.50
C PHE A 643 17.27 -11.75 29.49
N ARG A 644 17.83 -11.31 30.62
CA ARG A 644 17.15 -10.40 31.57
C ARG A 644 16.81 -9.06 30.93
N LYS A 645 17.72 -8.50 30.12
CA LYS A 645 17.50 -7.25 29.37
C LYS A 645 16.42 -7.43 28.30
N ALA A 646 16.38 -8.59 27.63
CA ALA A 646 15.42 -8.92 26.59
C ALA A 646 14.07 -9.44 27.12
N ALA A 647 13.97 -9.86 28.39
CA ALA A 647 12.80 -10.54 28.94
C ALA A 647 11.48 -9.76 28.78
N PRO A 648 11.41 -8.42 28.95
CA PRO A 648 10.18 -7.67 28.70
C PRO A 648 9.71 -7.77 27.24
N PHE A 649 10.62 -7.58 26.29
CA PHE A 649 10.34 -7.74 24.86
C PHE A 649 9.93 -9.18 24.53
N LEU A 650 10.66 -10.18 25.03
CA LEU A 650 10.34 -11.59 24.81
C LEU A 650 8.97 -11.97 25.41
N LYS A 651 8.55 -11.35 26.51
CA LYS A 651 7.21 -11.55 27.08
C LYS A 651 6.12 -11.08 26.12
N VAL A 652 6.28 -9.89 25.54
CA VAL A 652 5.34 -9.35 24.54
C VAL A 652 5.33 -10.24 23.30
N LEU A 653 6.50 -10.53 22.72
CA LEU A 653 6.63 -11.38 21.54
C LEU A 653 6.00 -12.76 21.74
N ASN A 654 6.32 -13.44 22.84
CA ASN A 654 5.77 -14.76 23.16
C ASN A 654 4.24 -14.70 23.34
N GLY A 655 3.72 -13.62 23.93
CA GLY A 655 2.29 -13.42 24.05
C GLY A 655 1.61 -13.17 22.70
N THR A 656 2.20 -12.36 21.83
CA THR A 656 1.69 -12.11 20.47
C THR A 656 1.64 -13.40 19.64
N LEU A 657 2.66 -14.25 19.73
CA LEU A 657 2.69 -15.54 19.04
C LEU A 657 1.61 -16.50 19.56
N ARG A 658 1.40 -16.54 20.88
CA ARG A 658 0.36 -17.35 21.51
C ARG A 658 -1.05 -16.93 21.12
N LEU A 659 -1.33 -15.63 21.15
CA LEU A 659 -2.64 -15.08 20.73
C LEU A 659 -2.93 -15.40 19.26
N GLY A 660 -1.90 -15.38 18.41
CA GLY A 660 -2.06 -15.66 16.98
C GLY A 660 -2.26 -17.10 16.60
N LEU A 661 -1.87 -18.05 17.46
CA LEU A 661 -1.83 -19.45 17.09
C LEU A 661 -3.22 -20.05 16.75
N PRO A 662 -4.29 -19.80 17.54
CA PRO A 662 -5.65 -20.22 17.19
C PRO A 662 -6.16 -19.66 15.85
N VAL A 663 -5.84 -18.39 15.59
CA VAL A 663 -6.25 -17.64 14.38
C VAL A 663 -5.52 -18.15 13.14
N ALA A 664 -4.19 -18.33 13.25
CA ALA A 664 -3.34 -18.77 12.15
C ALA A 664 -3.76 -20.13 11.59
N ALA A 665 -4.19 -21.04 12.48
CA ALA A 665 -4.76 -22.32 12.09
C ALA A 665 -6.11 -22.17 11.38
N ALA A 666 -6.91 -21.17 11.74
CA ALA A 666 -8.21 -20.91 11.13
C ALA A 666 -8.14 -20.28 9.73
N GLY A 667 -7.29 -19.27 9.55
CA GLY A 667 -7.26 -18.45 8.33
C GLY A 667 -6.54 -19.07 7.13
N LEU A 668 -5.81 -20.18 7.30
CA LEU A 668 -5.03 -20.80 6.22
C LEU A 668 -5.63 -22.09 5.68
N GLU A 669 -6.78 -22.53 6.20
CA GLU A 669 -7.37 -23.86 5.93
C GLU A 669 -6.37 -25.02 6.07
N LEU A 670 -5.25 -24.79 6.77
CA LEU A 670 -4.24 -25.80 7.06
C LEU A 670 -4.77 -26.63 8.22
N THR A 671 -5.10 -27.89 7.93
CA THR A 671 -5.39 -28.89 8.96
C THR A 671 -4.08 -29.25 9.66
N LEU A 672 -3.69 -28.45 10.65
CA LEU A 672 -2.64 -28.83 11.57
C LEU A 672 -3.14 -29.99 12.42
N ASP A 673 -2.37 -31.08 12.48
CA ASP A 673 -2.71 -32.18 13.38
C ASP A 673 -2.50 -31.76 14.85
N GLU A 674 -3.22 -32.45 15.75
CA GLU A 674 -3.25 -32.18 17.18
C GLU A 674 -1.85 -32.21 17.80
N ALA A 675 -0.99 -33.15 17.40
CA ALA A 675 0.37 -33.27 17.94
C ALA A 675 1.26 -32.10 17.50
N THR A 676 1.14 -31.64 16.26
CA THR A 676 1.85 -30.47 15.75
C THR A 676 1.46 -29.20 16.51
N TYR A 677 0.16 -29.02 16.79
CA TYR A 677 -0.32 -27.88 17.58
C TYR A 677 0.20 -27.91 19.02
N GLU A 678 0.05 -29.05 19.71
CA GLU A 678 0.53 -29.23 21.10
C GLU A 678 2.05 -29.00 21.22
N ALA A 679 2.82 -29.43 20.22
CA ALA A 679 4.26 -29.20 20.19
C ALA A 679 4.62 -27.70 20.15
N MET A 680 3.84 -26.90 19.39
CA MET A 680 4.02 -25.45 19.32
C MET A 680 3.65 -24.77 20.64
N GLU A 681 2.53 -25.15 21.25
CA GLU A 681 2.12 -24.62 22.55
C GLU A 681 3.16 -24.95 23.63
N GLY A 682 3.61 -26.20 23.69
CA GLY A 682 4.66 -26.63 24.61
C GLY A 682 5.99 -25.88 24.44
N GLN A 683 6.33 -25.49 23.21
CA GLN A 683 7.48 -24.62 22.95
C GLN A 683 7.27 -23.22 23.54
N LEU A 684 6.11 -22.59 23.32
CA LEU A 684 5.79 -21.26 23.84
C LEU A 684 5.64 -21.25 25.38
N ASP A 685 5.19 -22.36 25.99
CA ASP A 685 5.17 -22.62 27.44
C ASP A 685 6.57 -22.66 28.03
N SER A 686 7.45 -23.45 27.44
CA SER A 686 8.85 -23.54 27.86
C SER A 686 9.54 -22.17 27.84
N GLY A 687 9.30 -21.36 26.80
CA GLY A 687 9.82 -20.00 26.73
C GLY A 687 9.27 -19.08 27.82
N GLN A 688 7.96 -19.16 28.07
CA GLN A 688 7.27 -18.33 29.06
C GLN A 688 7.78 -18.55 30.49
N GLU A 689 8.03 -19.80 30.87
CA GLU A 689 8.53 -20.14 32.21
C GLU A 689 9.87 -19.44 32.53
N ILE A 690 10.77 -19.42 31.55
CA ILE A 690 12.11 -18.81 31.70
C ILE A 690 12.03 -17.28 31.70
N ILE A 691 11.16 -16.71 30.86
CA ILE A 691 10.87 -15.27 30.85
C ILE A 691 10.36 -14.84 32.22
N GLN A 692 9.36 -15.55 32.78
CA GLN A 692 8.81 -15.23 34.10
C GLN A 692 9.83 -15.43 35.23
N ALA A 693 10.64 -16.49 35.18
CA ALA A 693 11.69 -16.74 36.17
C ALA A 693 12.75 -15.63 36.17
N SER A 694 13.04 -15.05 35.01
CA SER A 694 13.99 -13.94 34.83
C SER A 694 13.45 -12.61 35.34
N LEU A 695 12.13 -12.39 35.29
CA LEU A 695 11.46 -11.21 35.81
C LEU A 695 11.30 -11.25 37.35
N LYS A 696 11.08 -12.44 37.93
CA LYS A 696 10.81 -12.62 39.40
C LYS A 696 12.06 -12.61 40.29
N SER A 697 13.28 -12.39 39.77
CA SER A 697 14.51 -12.40 40.60
C SER A 697 14.77 -11.02 41.26
N LYS A 698 14.39 -10.89 42.54
CA LYS A 698 14.64 -9.82 43.54
C LYS A 698 15.14 -8.46 42.99
N GLY A 699 14.25 -7.47 43.05
CA GLY A 699 14.53 -6.04 42.85
C GLY A 699 13.52 -5.29 41.97
N GLY A 700 12.60 -5.99 41.30
CA GLY A 700 11.79 -5.43 40.21
C GLY A 700 10.41 -4.85 40.56
N ASP A 701 9.90 -5.01 41.78
CA ASP A 701 8.52 -4.58 42.08
C ASP A 701 8.34 -3.05 42.14
N ASN A 702 9.43 -2.28 42.25
CA ASN A 702 9.39 -0.81 42.30
C ASN A 702 10.07 -0.10 41.10
N GLN A 703 10.50 -0.83 40.05
CA GLN A 703 11.06 -0.22 38.82
C GLN A 703 10.12 -0.35 37.60
N ILE A 704 8.83 -0.60 37.85
CA ILE A 704 7.79 -0.42 36.82
C ILE A 704 7.40 1.08 36.71
N GLY A 705 7.73 1.90 37.72
CA GLY A 705 7.51 3.34 37.73
C GLY A 705 8.58 4.18 37.01
N ASP A 706 9.77 3.64 36.75
CA ASP A 706 10.91 4.35 36.13
C ASP A 706 10.89 4.29 34.59
N TRP A 707 9.73 3.95 34.00
CA TRP A 707 9.48 3.87 32.56
C TRP A 707 9.35 5.25 31.88
N LEU A 708 9.52 6.33 32.64
CA LEU A 708 9.44 7.73 32.21
C LEU A 708 10.76 8.43 32.54
N GLY A 709 11.80 8.17 31.74
CA GLY A 709 13.07 8.88 31.80
C GLY A 709 13.35 9.60 30.49
N ASP A 710 13.17 10.92 30.52
CA ASP A 710 13.73 11.91 29.59
C ASP A 710 15.20 11.57 29.30
N ASP A 711 15.55 11.33 28.03
CA ASP A 711 16.84 11.68 27.42
C ASP A 711 16.97 11.02 26.02
N ALA A 712 16.44 11.69 24.99
CA ALA A 712 16.92 11.53 23.62
C ALA A 712 16.65 12.81 22.80
N PRO A 713 17.66 13.36 22.10
CA PRO A 713 17.60 14.68 21.49
C PRO A 713 16.60 14.74 20.32
N GLU A 714 15.92 15.88 20.21
CA GLU A 714 14.96 16.22 19.16
C GLU A 714 15.57 16.04 17.77
N ARG A 715 15.00 15.10 17.00
CA ARG A 715 15.05 15.12 15.54
C ARG A 715 13.63 14.92 15.02
N GLU A 716 13.12 15.97 14.39
CA GLU A 716 11.82 16.02 13.72
C GLU A 716 11.76 15.00 12.59
N ARG A 717 10.80 14.06 12.70
CA ARG A 717 10.14 13.36 11.59
C ARG A 717 8.92 12.59 12.13
N GLY A 718 7.74 12.94 11.61
CA GLY A 718 6.54 12.11 11.50
C GLY A 718 5.85 11.69 12.80
N ARG A 719 4.56 12.02 12.95
CA ARG A 719 3.65 11.48 13.97
C ARG A 719 3.46 9.96 13.78
N ALA A 720 4.44 9.15 14.14
CA ALA A 720 4.23 7.75 14.46
C ALA A 720 4.14 7.63 15.98
N SER A 721 3.05 7.05 16.46
CA SER A 721 2.82 6.73 17.87
C SER A 721 4.06 6.04 18.45
N ARG A 722 4.80 6.71 19.35
CA ARG A 722 5.94 6.12 20.06
C ARG A 722 5.40 5.05 21.02
N SER A 723 5.23 3.83 20.51
CA SER A 723 4.92 2.68 21.35
C SER A 723 6.10 2.40 22.29
N PRO A 724 5.86 2.11 23.59
CA PRO A 724 6.91 1.76 24.55
C PRO A 724 7.75 0.53 24.12
N ILE A 725 7.26 -0.25 23.16
CA ILE A 725 7.97 -1.41 22.59
C ILE A 725 9.08 -0.98 21.62
N SER A 726 8.92 0.11 20.85
CA SER A 726 9.94 0.59 19.89
C SER A 726 11.26 1.03 20.55
N ALA A 727 11.24 1.28 21.88
CA ALA A 727 12.43 1.56 22.68
C ALA A 727 13.41 0.35 22.76
N HIS A 728 13.01 -0.84 22.30
CA HIS A 728 13.80 -2.07 22.39
C HIS A 728 14.60 -2.41 21.12
N GLY A 729 14.69 -1.53 20.11
CA GLY A 729 15.42 -1.85 18.87
C GLY A 729 16.91 -2.12 19.01
N SER A 730 17.51 -1.77 20.15
CA SER A 730 18.84 -2.26 20.50
C SER A 730 18.88 -3.79 20.72
N ILE A 731 17.86 -4.37 21.36
CA ILE A 731 17.76 -5.82 21.62
C ILE A 731 17.56 -6.61 20.34
N LEU A 732 16.68 -6.14 19.44
CA LEU A 732 16.45 -6.86 18.19
C LEU A 732 17.66 -6.79 17.26
N ARG A 733 18.38 -5.66 17.21
CA ARG A 733 19.66 -5.57 16.49
C ARG A 733 20.72 -6.50 17.07
N GLU A 734 20.83 -6.58 18.39
CA GLU A 734 21.71 -7.56 19.05
C GLU A 734 21.31 -9.00 18.69
N PHE A 735 20.02 -9.30 18.65
CA PHE A 735 19.48 -10.58 18.21
C PHE A 735 19.80 -10.90 16.74
N HIS A 736 19.58 -9.95 15.83
CA HIS A 736 19.93 -10.13 14.41
C HIS A 736 21.43 -10.35 14.23
N ALA A 737 22.27 -9.69 15.03
CA ALA A 737 23.71 -9.95 15.02
C ALA A 737 24.06 -11.38 15.48
N LEU A 738 23.35 -11.91 16.48
CA LEU A 738 23.50 -13.32 16.90
C LEU A 738 23.02 -14.29 15.82
N LEU A 739 21.90 -13.99 15.16
CA LEU A 739 21.34 -14.81 14.09
C LEU A 739 22.28 -14.86 12.88
N ARG A 740 22.82 -13.72 12.46
CA ARG A 740 23.80 -13.63 11.34
C ARG A 740 25.11 -14.38 11.62
N LYS A 741 25.48 -14.58 12.88
CA LYS A 741 26.64 -15.44 13.22
C LYS A 741 26.38 -16.91 12.93
N GLN A 742 25.14 -17.36 13.10
CA GLN A 742 24.73 -18.74 12.80
C GLN A 742 24.34 -18.92 11.33
N ASP A 743 23.86 -17.86 10.68
CA ASP A 743 23.54 -17.82 9.26
C ASP A 743 24.18 -16.60 8.58
N PRO A 744 25.48 -16.67 8.24
CA PRO A 744 26.20 -15.58 7.58
C PRO A 744 25.65 -15.23 6.20
N ALA A 745 24.94 -16.16 5.56
CA ALA A 745 24.31 -15.94 4.27
C ALA A 745 22.97 -15.20 4.38
N CYS A 746 22.50 -14.92 5.60
CA CYS A 746 21.22 -14.22 5.87
C CYS A 746 20.03 -14.87 5.14
N LYS A 747 20.02 -16.21 5.03
CA LYS A 747 18.93 -16.96 4.38
C LYS A 747 17.71 -17.09 5.27
N PHE A 748 17.89 -17.02 6.58
CA PHE A 748 16.87 -17.04 7.63
C PHE A 748 15.83 -18.15 7.46
N GLY A 749 16.30 -19.37 7.16
CA GLY A 749 15.43 -20.53 6.96
C GLY A 749 14.63 -20.52 5.67
N GLY A 750 14.96 -19.64 4.72
CA GLY A 750 14.25 -19.48 3.45
C GLY A 750 13.20 -18.35 3.46
N LEU A 751 13.08 -17.59 4.55
CA LEU A 751 12.22 -16.40 4.57
C LEU A 751 12.70 -15.37 3.54
N VAL A 752 11.73 -14.79 2.84
CA VAL A 752 11.94 -13.71 1.90
C VAL A 752 11.54 -12.41 2.56
N ARG A 753 12.38 -11.39 2.40
CA ARG A 753 12.05 -10.04 2.83
C ARG A 753 11.16 -9.40 1.77
N VAL A 754 9.93 -9.12 2.16
CA VAL A 754 8.95 -8.39 1.34
C VAL A 754 8.74 -7.00 1.93
N ARG A 755 8.15 -6.11 1.14
CA ARG A 755 7.77 -4.78 1.57
C ARG A 755 6.29 -4.62 1.32
N ASN A 756 5.51 -4.39 2.38
CA ASN A 756 4.07 -4.22 2.20
C ASN A 756 3.76 -2.88 1.51
N LYS A 757 2.48 -2.69 1.19
CA LYS A 757 1.96 -1.48 0.54
C LYS A 757 2.09 -0.21 1.40
N ARG A 758 2.39 -0.37 2.69
CA ARG A 758 2.75 0.71 3.63
C ARG A 758 4.25 0.99 3.70
N ASN A 759 5.02 0.39 2.81
CA ASN A 759 6.47 0.49 2.74
C ASN A 759 7.22 -0.11 3.94
N GLU A 760 6.54 -0.91 4.76
CA GLU A 760 7.09 -1.61 5.93
C GLU A 760 7.69 -2.95 5.48
N PHE A 761 8.82 -3.34 6.09
CA PHE A 761 9.45 -4.62 5.78
C PHE A 761 8.82 -5.75 6.59
N LEU A 762 8.67 -6.91 5.97
CA LEU A 762 8.19 -8.14 6.59
C LEU A 762 9.06 -9.32 6.12
N TRP A 763 9.21 -10.33 6.97
CA TRP A 763 9.82 -11.60 6.59
C TRP A 763 8.76 -12.69 6.46
N VAL A 764 8.52 -13.13 5.23
CA VAL A 764 7.45 -14.07 4.90
C VAL A 764 7.98 -15.32 4.22
N HIS A 765 7.24 -16.40 4.34
CA HIS A 765 7.54 -17.62 3.61
C HIS A 765 7.38 -17.37 2.08
N PRO A 766 8.24 -17.93 1.20
CA PRO A 766 8.19 -17.68 -0.25
C PRO A 766 6.81 -17.84 -0.89
N ARG A 767 6.01 -18.78 -0.38
CA ARG A 767 4.62 -19.01 -0.82
C ARG A 767 3.70 -17.78 -0.72
N PHE A 768 4.07 -16.78 0.08
CA PHE A 768 3.31 -15.55 0.28
C PHE A 768 4.01 -14.33 -0.32
N GLU A 769 5.10 -14.51 -1.07
CA GLU A 769 5.83 -13.39 -1.67
C GLU A 769 4.94 -12.59 -2.63
N GLU A 770 4.08 -13.26 -3.39
CA GLU A 770 3.17 -12.63 -4.38
C GLU A 770 2.06 -11.77 -3.74
N GLU A 771 1.87 -11.83 -2.41
CA GLU A 771 0.83 -11.06 -1.69
C GLU A 771 1.26 -9.60 -1.39
N TYR A 772 2.51 -9.21 -1.70
CA TYR A 772 3.11 -7.95 -1.24
C TYR A 772 3.57 -7.01 -2.36
#